data_AF-A0A2V7Z2K9-F1
#
_entry.id   AF-A0A2V7Z2K9-F1
#
_cell.length_a   1.000
_cell.length_b   1.000
_cell.length_c   1.000
_cell.angle_alpha   90.00
_cell.angle_beta   90.00
_cell.angle_gamma   90.00
#
_symmetry.space_group_name_H-M   'P 1'
#
loop_
_entity.id
_entity.type
_entity.pdbx_description
1 polymer ?
#
loop_
_entity_poly.entity_id
_entity_poly.type
_entity_poly.pdbx_seq_one_letter_code
_entity_poly.pdbx_strand_id
1 'polypeptide(L)'
;MIALLLAAALARPPAATAGLSQIDGAVEEAIGRGELPGAVVLVGRGDRILFRKAYGSRTVLPVREPMTLDTVFDVASLTKPVATATSVMILVERGSVALADPVVKYLSEFGAGGGDRERVTVGELLTHRAGLAADDPIELYTGTKEEIFSRKYRLPLESPAGARFRYSDAGYEVLGELVGKVAGMPLDEFAEKNVFEPLGMTDTHFRPLATSRFLGERMGLTDASRTPLSRIAPTERRDDRWLRGEVHDPRAFAVGGVAGHAGLFSTADDLSRYCRMILAGGRLGKTRILSPLGVEAMTRPRFFGDESLRALGWDVATAYSRNRGDLFPPGSFGHTGFTGTSLWLDPSSGTYVVFLSSRLHPDGKGDVGRLRGIVSTIAAAAIGDDTRRAARRLSARLPIRREVLAGVDVLAADGFRQLAGKRIGLVTNATGRARDGRSTIEVLASEEARKAGVKLVRLFSPEHGILSDSEAKVEDQVDPTTRLPIRSLYGEERRPRAGDVEGLDALVFDVQDVGARFYTYIATLRSVLEEAAKARVPVVVLDRPDPIRGSVVEGPLADADRLSFTVPHTIPVRYGMTPGELALLYDKELRLGGHVKVVRLSGWARGLWYDETGLEWVNPSPNMRSPAEATLYPGIGLLETTNLSVGRGTDTPFEVIGAPWLDGGRLTAVLSARRIPGIVFTPIHFRPAASTYAGERCGGVRFTVTDRDALVPVTLGIEIAVALRDLYPADWKREKF
;
A
#
# COMPACT_ATOMS: atom_id res chain seq x y z
N MET A 1 -23.13 -27.20 62.08
CA MET A 1 -23.76 -25.87 61.98
C MET A 1 -22.67 -24.80 61.90
N ILE A 2 -22.04 -24.61 60.74
CA ILE A 2 -21.13 -23.48 60.47
C ILE A 2 -21.35 -23.09 59.00
N ALA A 3 -21.73 -21.83 58.79
CA ALA A 3 -22.03 -21.23 57.50
C ALA A 3 -20.74 -20.84 56.76
N LEU A 4 -20.65 -21.17 55.46
CA LEU A 4 -19.60 -20.65 54.57
C LEU A 4 -20.24 -19.58 53.65
N LEU A 5 -19.86 -18.33 53.85
CA LEU A 5 -20.08 -17.23 52.92
C LEU A 5 -19.04 -17.35 51.78
N LEU A 6 -19.50 -17.69 50.58
CA LEU A 6 -18.71 -17.53 49.35
C LEU A 6 -18.94 -16.13 48.79
N ALA A 7 -17.93 -15.28 48.90
CA ALA A 7 -17.84 -14.04 48.14
C ALA A 7 -17.63 -14.36 46.65
N ALA A 8 -18.55 -13.93 45.81
CA ALA A 8 -18.40 -13.99 44.37
C ALA A 8 -17.28 -13.01 43.93
N ALA A 9 -16.16 -13.55 43.48
CA ALA A 9 -15.14 -12.77 42.81
C ALA A 9 -15.68 -12.28 41.44
N LEU A 10 -15.98 -11.00 41.34
CA LEU A 10 -16.22 -10.32 40.06
C LEU A 10 -14.93 -10.39 39.23
N ALA A 11 -14.87 -11.32 38.27
CA ALA A 11 -13.78 -11.39 37.31
C ALA A 11 -13.77 -10.11 36.46
N ARG A 12 -12.64 -9.40 36.42
CA ARG A 12 -12.42 -8.28 35.50
C ARG A 12 -12.55 -8.77 34.05
N PRO A 13 -13.31 -8.08 33.17
CA PRO A 13 -13.36 -8.44 31.76
C PRO A 13 -11.96 -8.33 31.12
N PRO A 14 -11.64 -9.16 30.11
CA PRO A 14 -10.35 -9.11 29.44
C PRO A 14 -10.07 -7.71 28.84
N ALA A 15 -8.80 -7.30 28.79
CA ALA A 15 -8.39 -5.93 28.44
C ALA A 15 -8.97 -5.41 27.11
N ALA A 16 -9.10 -6.28 26.10
CA ALA A 16 -9.71 -5.95 24.81
C ALA A 16 -11.20 -5.55 24.91
N THR A 17 -11.98 -6.23 25.77
CA THR A 17 -13.39 -5.88 26.01
C THR A 17 -13.55 -4.60 26.83
N ALA A 18 -12.59 -4.27 27.69
CA ALA A 18 -12.60 -3.00 28.43
C ALA A 18 -12.38 -1.80 27.50
N GLY A 19 -11.49 -1.90 26.52
CA GLY A 19 -11.24 -0.83 25.53
C GLY A 19 -12.45 -0.56 24.62
N LEU A 20 -13.17 -1.61 24.19
CA LEU A 20 -14.33 -1.47 23.31
C LEU A 20 -15.53 -0.76 23.96
N SER A 21 -15.60 -0.70 25.30
CA SER A 21 -16.65 0.06 26.01
C SER A 21 -16.61 1.58 25.72
N GLN A 22 -15.49 2.11 25.23
CA GLN A 22 -15.41 3.52 24.81
C GLN A 22 -16.33 3.83 23.61
N ILE A 23 -16.77 2.81 22.85
CA ILE A 23 -17.77 2.97 21.78
C ILE A 23 -19.09 3.48 22.36
N ASP A 24 -19.46 3.06 23.58
CA ASP A 24 -20.72 3.44 24.22
C ASP A 24 -20.82 4.97 24.33
N GLY A 25 -19.81 5.59 24.94
CA GLY A 25 -19.76 7.05 25.12
C GLY A 25 -19.77 7.80 23.79
N ALA A 26 -19.00 7.35 22.80
CA ALA A 26 -18.93 8.00 21.49
C ALA A 26 -20.29 8.00 20.76
N VAL A 27 -21.02 6.88 20.80
CA VAL A 27 -22.32 6.76 20.13
C VAL A 27 -23.42 7.50 20.89
N GLU A 28 -23.45 7.39 22.22
CA GLU A 28 -24.44 8.11 23.05
C GLU A 28 -24.27 9.62 22.96
N GLU A 29 -23.03 10.12 22.95
CA GLU A 29 -22.75 11.56 22.79
C GLU A 29 -23.21 12.05 21.41
N ALA A 30 -22.97 11.28 20.35
CA ALA A 30 -23.44 11.62 19.01
C ALA A 30 -24.97 11.64 18.89
N ILE A 31 -25.66 10.69 19.55
CA ILE A 31 -27.13 10.71 19.65
C ILE A 31 -27.59 11.96 20.40
N GLY A 32 -26.93 12.32 21.51
CA GLY A 32 -27.22 13.52 22.29
C GLY A 32 -27.02 14.81 21.51
N ARG A 33 -26.06 14.85 20.58
CA ARG A 33 -25.83 15.97 19.65
C ARG A 33 -26.79 15.98 18.45
N GLY A 34 -27.67 15.00 18.32
CA GLY A 34 -28.61 14.90 17.20
C GLY A 34 -27.95 14.52 15.87
N GLU A 35 -26.75 13.94 15.89
CA GLU A 35 -26.03 13.50 14.67
C GLU A 35 -26.68 12.26 14.02
N LEU A 36 -27.47 11.52 14.81
CA LEU A 36 -28.22 10.32 14.42
C LEU A 36 -29.30 10.01 15.47
N PRO A 37 -30.39 9.31 15.10
CA PRO A 37 -31.43 8.91 16.05
C PRO A 37 -31.04 7.68 16.88
N GLY A 38 -30.14 6.85 16.35
CA GLY A 38 -29.70 5.59 16.93
C GLY A 38 -28.78 4.82 15.98
N ALA A 39 -28.16 3.76 16.48
CA ALA A 39 -27.26 2.91 15.70
C ALA A 39 -27.23 1.46 16.20
N VAL A 40 -26.82 0.54 15.33
CA VAL A 40 -26.32 -0.78 15.72
C VAL A 40 -24.83 -0.84 15.35
N VAL A 41 -23.99 -1.14 16.34
CA VAL A 41 -22.54 -1.26 16.16
C VAL A 41 -22.11 -2.68 16.49
N LEU A 42 -21.33 -3.28 15.59
CA LEU A 42 -20.75 -4.60 15.76
C LEU A 42 -19.26 -4.56 15.40
N VAL A 43 -18.42 -5.07 16.30
CA VAL A 43 -16.98 -5.29 16.07
C VAL A 43 -16.72 -6.78 16.21
N GLY A 44 -16.11 -7.37 15.19
CA GLY A 44 -15.73 -8.77 15.21
C GLY A 44 -14.27 -8.99 14.85
N ARG A 45 -13.76 -10.17 15.21
CA ARG A 45 -12.41 -10.61 14.88
C ARG A 45 -12.39 -12.11 14.58
N GLY A 46 -12.05 -12.46 13.35
CA GLY A 46 -12.25 -13.82 12.83
C GLY A 46 -13.70 -14.26 13.07
N ASP A 47 -13.88 -15.41 13.70
CA ASP A 47 -15.22 -15.95 14.01
C ASP A 47 -15.88 -15.40 15.27
N ARG A 48 -15.21 -14.50 16.02
CA ARG A 48 -15.71 -13.98 17.30
C ARG A 48 -16.33 -12.60 17.12
N ILE A 49 -17.49 -12.39 17.75
CA ILE A 49 -18.06 -11.06 17.95
C ILE A 49 -17.51 -10.51 19.26
N LEU A 50 -16.78 -9.39 19.19
CA LEU A 50 -16.14 -8.77 20.34
C LEU A 50 -17.01 -7.67 20.97
N PHE A 51 -17.80 -6.99 20.14
CA PHE A 51 -18.73 -5.95 20.53
C PHE A 51 -19.97 -6.02 19.66
N ARG A 52 -21.16 -5.88 20.26
CA ARG A 52 -22.44 -5.84 19.53
C ARG A 52 -23.50 -5.15 20.40
N LYS A 53 -23.94 -3.96 20.00
CA LYS A 53 -24.91 -3.18 20.77
C LYS A 53 -25.80 -2.30 19.89
N ALA A 54 -27.05 -2.13 20.32
CA ALA A 54 -28.02 -1.20 19.75
C ALA A 54 -28.16 0.03 20.66
N TYR A 55 -28.30 1.21 20.06
CA TYR A 55 -28.37 2.50 20.74
C TYR A 55 -29.50 3.34 20.21
N GLY A 56 -30.11 4.14 21.09
CA GLY A 56 -31.11 5.14 20.72
C GLY A 56 -32.38 4.54 20.13
N SER A 57 -32.89 5.19 19.10
CA SER A 57 -34.18 4.87 18.49
C SER A 57 -34.02 4.62 16.99
N ARG A 58 -34.70 3.60 16.45
CA ARG A 58 -34.78 3.41 14.99
C ARG A 58 -35.69 4.47 14.35
N THR A 59 -36.69 4.91 15.10
CA THR A 59 -37.66 5.93 14.71
C THR A 59 -37.77 6.95 15.85
N VAL A 60 -37.62 8.25 15.58
CA VAL A 60 -37.96 9.33 16.52
C VAL A 60 -39.26 10.04 16.19
N LEU A 61 -39.64 10.11 14.91
CA LEU A 61 -40.91 10.63 14.42
C LEU A 61 -41.58 9.62 13.45
N PRO A 62 -42.92 9.55 13.40
CA PRO A 62 -43.87 10.28 14.25
C PRO A 62 -43.98 9.68 15.66
N VAL A 63 -43.68 8.39 15.80
CA VAL A 63 -43.69 7.65 17.07
C VAL A 63 -42.29 7.16 17.34
N ARG A 64 -41.83 7.34 18.58
CA ARG A 64 -40.50 6.86 18.98
C ARG A 64 -40.50 5.34 19.12
N GLU A 65 -39.62 4.68 18.38
CA GLU A 65 -39.43 3.23 18.42
C GLU A 65 -37.97 2.91 18.81
N PRO A 66 -37.73 2.06 19.82
CA PRO A 66 -36.37 1.75 20.27
C PRO A 66 -35.59 1.01 19.18
N MET A 67 -34.28 1.28 19.11
CA MET A 67 -33.36 0.54 18.25
C MET A 67 -33.17 -0.88 18.81
N THR A 68 -33.18 -1.90 17.95
CA THR A 68 -32.86 -3.29 18.34
C THR A 68 -31.77 -3.88 17.45
N LEU A 69 -31.10 -4.93 17.91
CA LEU A 69 -29.99 -5.56 17.20
C LEU A 69 -30.39 -6.15 15.84
N ASP A 70 -31.65 -6.54 15.69
CA ASP A 70 -32.25 -7.11 14.49
C ASP A 70 -32.87 -6.05 13.57
N THR A 71 -32.60 -4.75 13.81
CA THR A 71 -33.06 -3.66 12.95
C THR A 71 -32.44 -3.79 11.56
N VAL A 72 -33.30 -3.71 10.54
CA VAL A 72 -32.92 -3.72 9.12
C VAL A 72 -32.78 -2.28 8.64
N PHE A 73 -31.64 -1.95 8.04
CA PHE A 73 -31.33 -0.62 7.53
C PHE A 73 -31.25 -0.63 6.01
N ASP A 74 -31.66 0.47 5.36
CA ASP A 74 -31.18 0.79 4.02
C ASP A 74 -29.67 1.03 4.11
N VAL A 75 -28.87 0.16 3.50
CA VAL A 75 -27.41 0.23 3.61
C VAL A 75 -26.77 1.09 2.53
N ALA A 76 -27.56 1.72 1.66
CA ALA A 76 -27.13 2.61 0.60
C ALA A 76 -25.94 2.01 -0.18
N SER A 77 -24.85 2.77 -0.33
CA SER A 77 -23.70 2.35 -1.14
C SER A 77 -22.90 1.15 -0.61
N LEU A 78 -23.25 0.57 0.55
CA LEU A 78 -22.75 -0.77 0.88
C LEU A 78 -23.24 -1.85 -0.11
N THR A 79 -24.32 -1.58 -0.87
CA THR A 79 -24.74 -2.39 -2.03
C THR A 79 -23.59 -2.67 -3.00
N LYS A 80 -22.74 -1.66 -3.25
CA LYS A 80 -21.65 -1.73 -4.22
C LYS A 80 -20.69 -2.90 -3.94
N PRO A 81 -20.01 -2.96 -2.78
CA PRO A 81 -19.15 -4.09 -2.47
C PRO A 81 -19.93 -5.39 -2.20
N VAL A 82 -21.04 -5.33 -1.44
CA VAL A 82 -21.70 -6.52 -0.87
C VAL A 82 -22.48 -7.31 -1.92
N ALA A 83 -23.22 -6.62 -2.79
CA ALA A 83 -24.03 -7.25 -3.81
C ALA A 83 -23.32 -7.22 -5.18
N THR A 84 -23.03 -6.03 -5.69
CA THR A 84 -22.65 -5.86 -7.11
C THR A 84 -21.24 -6.33 -7.40
N ALA A 85 -20.23 -5.83 -6.67
CA ALA A 85 -18.85 -6.20 -6.90
C ALA A 85 -18.61 -7.69 -6.62
N THR A 86 -19.20 -8.24 -5.54
CA THR A 86 -19.14 -9.68 -5.27
C THR A 86 -19.78 -10.48 -6.41
N SER A 87 -20.93 -10.07 -6.93
CA SER A 87 -21.59 -10.76 -8.06
C SER A 87 -20.74 -10.73 -9.32
N VAL A 88 -20.12 -9.58 -9.64
CA VAL A 88 -19.18 -9.47 -10.77
C VAL A 88 -17.98 -10.39 -10.57
N MET A 89 -17.40 -10.44 -9.37
CA MET A 89 -16.27 -11.33 -9.08
C MET A 89 -16.64 -12.81 -9.17
N ILE A 90 -17.87 -13.21 -8.82
CA ILE A 90 -18.38 -14.57 -9.05
C ILE A 90 -18.44 -14.88 -10.55
N LEU A 91 -18.92 -13.94 -11.37
CA LEU A 91 -18.94 -14.09 -12.83
C LEU A 91 -17.53 -14.15 -13.43
N VAL A 92 -16.56 -13.46 -12.82
CA VAL A 92 -15.13 -13.55 -13.18
C VAL A 92 -14.59 -14.94 -12.89
N GLU A 93 -14.85 -15.51 -11.70
CA GLU A 93 -14.41 -16.88 -11.37
C GLU A 93 -15.07 -17.95 -12.24
N ARG A 94 -16.27 -17.69 -12.75
CA ARG A 94 -16.97 -18.54 -13.72
C ARG A 94 -16.44 -18.39 -15.15
N GLY A 95 -15.50 -17.47 -15.39
CA GLY A 95 -14.98 -17.17 -16.72
C GLY A 95 -15.98 -16.48 -17.65
N SER A 96 -17.12 -16.03 -17.14
CA SER A 96 -18.16 -15.34 -17.92
C SER A 96 -17.88 -13.86 -18.09
N VAL A 97 -17.09 -13.28 -17.18
CA VAL A 97 -16.64 -11.88 -17.22
C VAL A 97 -15.12 -11.82 -17.08
N ALA A 98 -14.41 -10.97 -17.83
CA ALA A 98 -13.02 -10.63 -17.51
C ALA A 98 -12.90 -9.17 -17.09
N LEU A 99 -12.01 -8.89 -16.12
CA LEU A 99 -11.81 -7.53 -15.61
C LEU A 99 -11.27 -6.57 -16.66
N ALA A 100 -10.47 -7.08 -17.61
CA ALA A 100 -9.91 -6.31 -18.71
C ALA A 100 -10.84 -6.23 -19.93
N ASP A 101 -11.96 -6.96 -19.94
CA ASP A 101 -12.88 -6.90 -21.06
C ASP A 101 -13.57 -5.52 -21.09
N PRO A 102 -13.71 -4.92 -22.29
CA PRO A 102 -14.56 -3.75 -22.47
C PRO A 102 -16.01 -4.07 -22.10
N VAL A 103 -16.68 -3.13 -21.43
CA VAL A 103 -18.08 -3.29 -20.99
C VAL A 103 -19.01 -3.52 -22.19
N VAL A 104 -18.71 -2.91 -23.33
CA VAL A 104 -19.46 -3.07 -24.59
C VAL A 104 -19.49 -4.51 -25.12
N LYS A 105 -18.57 -5.37 -24.67
CA LYS A 105 -18.60 -6.81 -24.96
C LYS A 105 -19.85 -7.49 -24.40
N TYR A 106 -20.35 -7.00 -23.27
CA TYR A 106 -21.51 -7.56 -22.56
C TYR A 106 -22.76 -6.72 -22.76
N LEU A 107 -22.61 -5.40 -22.79
CA LEU A 107 -23.67 -4.41 -22.94
C LEU A 107 -23.37 -3.54 -24.16
N SER A 108 -23.71 -3.98 -25.37
CA SER A 108 -23.36 -3.24 -26.60
C SER A 108 -23.95 -1.84 -26.63
N GLU A 109 -25.13 -1.65 -26.05
CA GLU A 109 -25.81 -0.36 -25.89
C GLU A 109 -25.04 0.63 -25.03
N PHE A 110 -24.11 0.17 -24.17
CA PHE A 110 -23.24 1.05 -23.40
C PHE A 110 -22.38 1.91 -24.33
N GLY A 111 -22.03 1.43 -25.53
CA GLY A 111 -21.26 2.18 -26.52
C GLY A 111 -22.00 3.36 -27.17
N ALA A 112 -23.29 3.59 -26.87
CA ALA A 112 -24.11 4.58 -27.58
C ALA A 112 -23.58 6.04 -27.51
N GLY A 113 -22.78 6.39 -26.51
CA GLY A 113 -22.12 7.69 -26.39
C GLY A 113 -20.85 7.83 -27.23
N GLY A 114 -20.35 6.74 -27.83
CA GLY A 114 -19.16 6.69 -28.67
C GLY A 114 -17.84 7.02 -27.96
N GLY A 115 -16.78 7.14 -28.76
CA GLY A 115 -15.46 7.60 -28.31
C GLY A 115 -14.80 6.65 -27.31
N ASP A 116 -14.23 7.20 -26.24
CA ASP A 116 -13.47 6.44 -25.24
C ASP A 116 -14.35 5.50 -24.39
N ARG A 117 -15.67 5.67 -24.44
CA ARG A 117 -16.63 4.81 -23.73
C ARG A 117 -16.56 3.35 -24.19
N GLU A 118 -16.25 3.11 -25.46
CA GLU A 118 -16.10 1.74 -26.00
C GLU A 118 -14.91 0.98 -25.41
N ARG A 119 -13.94 1.69 -24.82
CA ARG A 119 -12.74 1.11 -24.21
C ARG A 119 -12.84 0.90 -22.70
N VAL A 120 -13.86 1.46 -22.05
CA VAL A 120 -14.08 1.30 -20.61
C VAL A 120 -14.20 -0.18 -20.25
N THR A 121 -13.37 -0.60 -19.31
CA THR A 121 -13.31 -1.99 -18.84
C THR A 121 -14.14 -2.22 -17.58
N VAL A 122 -14.47 -3.49 -17.31
CA VAL A 122 -15.15 -3.88 -16.06
C VAL A 122 -14.32 -3.51 -14.83
N GLY A 123 -13.00 -3.67 -14.88
CA GLY A 123 -12.08 -3.31 -13.81
C GLY A 123 -12.08 -1.82 -13.50
N GLU A 124 -12.19 -0.96 -14.52
CA GLU A 124 -12.29 0.50 -14.34
C GLU A 124 -13.62 0.92 -13.71
N LEU A 125 -14.73 0.24 -14.04
CA LEU A 125 -16.00 0.47 -13.33
C LEU A 125 -15.89 0.08 -11.84
N LEU A 126 -15.35 -1.10 -11.54
CA LEU A 126 -15.18 -1.60 -10.17
C LEU A 126 -14.28 -0.71 -9.30
N THR A 127 -13.38 0.05 -9.92
CA THR A 127 -12.40 0.92 -9.26
C THR A 127 -12.74 2.41 -9.38
N HIS A 128 -13.90 2.76 -9.94
CA HIS A 128 -14.35 4.13 -10.15
C HIS A 128 -13.38 4.98 -11.00
N ARG A 129 -12.91 4.40 -12.10
CA ARG A 129 -11.99 5.03 -13.07
C ARG A 129 -12.50 5.02 -14.50
N ALA A 130 -13.76 4.66 -14.71
CA ALA A 130 -14.38 4.60 -16.03
C ALA A 130 -14.61 5.97 -16.70
N GLY A 131 -14.33 7.09 -16.01
CA GLY A 131 -14.58 8.42 -16.54
C GLY A 131 -16.06 8.85 -16.57
N LEU A 132 -16.95 8.03 -16.00
CA LEU A 132 -18.37 8.35 -15.84
C LEU A 132 -18.58 9.43 -14.77
N ALA A 133 -19.72 10.12 -14.88
CA ALA A 133 -20.18 11.06 -13.88
C ALA A 133 -20.30 10.42 -12.49
N ALA A 134 -20.15 11.26 -11.45
CA ALA A 134 -20.41 10.80 -10.09
C ALA A 134 -21.85 10.27 -9.96
N ASP A 135 -22.78 11.06 -10.49
CA ASP A 135 -24.21 10.81 -10.52
C ASP A 135 -24.77 11.34 -11.85
N ASP A 136 -25.66 10.57 -12.48
CA ASP A 136 -26.35 11.05 -13.68
C ASP A 136 -27.51 12.00 -13.30
N PRO A 137 -27.86 12.99 -14.14
CA PRO A 137 -29.00 13.88 -13.87
C PRO A 137 -30.29 13.11 -13.60
N ILE A 138 -31.04 13.49 -12.56
CA ILE A 138 -32.24 12.76 -12.12
C ILE A 138 -33.35 12.81 -13.16
N GLU A 139 -33.35 13.82 -14.03
CA GLU A 139 -34.31 14.04 -15.11
C GLU A 139 -34.27 12.89 -16.15
N LEU A 140 -33.15 12.15 -16.22
CA LEU A 140 -33.02 10.98 -17.10
C LEU A 140 -33.78 9.76 -16.60
N TYR A 141 -34.16 9.75 -15.32
CA TYR A 141 -34.79 8.62 -14.62
C TYR A 141 -36.32 8.67 -14.70
N THR A 142 -36.83 8.76 -15.93
CA THR A 142 -38.27 8.78 -16.25
C THR A 142 -38.63 7.65 -17.23
N GLY A 143 -39.83 7.06 -17.14
CA GLY A 143 -40.20 5.95 -18.04
C GLY A 143 -39.64 4.59 -17.60
N THR A 144 -39.44 3.67 -18.56
CA THR A 144 -38.96 2.30 -18.25
C THR A 144 -37.46 2.28 -17.96
N LYS A 145 -37.00 1.23 -17.28
CA LYS A 145 -35.57 1.04 -16.98
C LYS A 145 -34.72 1.07 -18.25
N GLU A 146 -35.18 0.43 -19.32
CA GLU A 146 -34.50 0.38 -20.61
C GLU A 146 -34.37 1.78 -21.23
N GLU A 147 -35.42 2.60 -21.15
CA GLU A 147 -35.41 3.98 -21.62
C GLU A 147 -34.42 4.85 -20.83
N ILE A 148 -34.38 4.65 -19.49
CA ILE A 148 -33.47 5.35 -18.58
C ILE A 148 -32.02 5.05 -18.95
N PHE A 149 -31.64 3.77 -19.04
CA PHE A 149 -30.28 3.37 -19.40
C PHE A 149 -29.92 3.78 -20.84
N SER A 150 -30.86 3.69 -21.77
CA SER A 150 -30.65 4.18 -23.15
C SER A 150 -30.23 5.66 -23.17
N ARG A 151 -30.88 6.53 -22.39
CA ARG A 151 -30.51 7.95 -22.30
C ARG A 151 -29.16 8.13 -21.61
N LYS A 152 -28.92 7.46 -20.48
CA LYS A 152 -27.66 7.56 -19.72
C LYS A 152 -26.44 7.12 -20.54
N TYR A 153 -26.58 6.10 -21.38
CA TYR A 153 -25.48 5.62 -22.23
C TYR A 153 -25.07 6.60 -23.33
N ARG A 154 -25.90 7.59 -23.65
CA ARG A 154 -25.56 8.67 -24.60
C ARG A 154 -24.81 9.85 -23.96
N LEU A 155 -24.69 9.89 -22.63
CA LEU A 155 -23.94 10.94 -21.96
C LEU A 155 -22.44 10.82 -22.25
N PRO A 156 -21.71 11.94 -22.44
CA PRO A 156 -20.27 11.91 -22.59
C PRO A 156 -19.58 11.43 -21.30
N LEU A 157 -18.38 10.86 -21.44
CA LEU A 157 -17.48 10.69 -20.29
C LEU A 157 -16.96 12.07 -19.85
N GLU A 158 -16.78 12.28 -18.55
CA GLU A 158 -16.20 13.51 -18.00
C GLU A 158 -14.67 13.50 -17.97
N SER A 159 -14.06 12.33 -18.20
CA SER A 159 -12.63 12.16 -18.43
C SER A 159 -12.38 10.87 -19.20
N PRO A 160 -11.20 10.70 -19.82
CA PRO A 160 -10.82 9.43 -20.40
C PRO A 160 -10.86 8.28 -19.37
N ALA A 161 -11.16 7.07 -19.84
CA ALA A 161 -11.13 5.85 -19.06
C ALA A 161 -9.72 5.63 -18.47
N GLY A 162 -9.66 5.18 -17.22
CA GLY A 162 -8.42 4.95 -16.49
C GLY A 162 -7.71 6.20 -15.96
N ALA A 163 -8.02 7.39 -16.51
CA ALA A 163 -7.21 8.59 -16.29
C ALA A 163 -7.21 9.12 -14.85
N ARG A 164 -8.32 9.02 -14.11
CA ARG A 164 -8.43 9.51 -12.73
C ARG A 164 -9.50 8.78 -11.93
N PHE A 165 -9.33 8.75 -10.61
CA PHE A 165 -10.37 8.31 -9.69
C PHE A 165 -11.51 9.33 -9.60
N ARG A 166 -12.75 8.86 -9.77
CA ARG A 166 -13.98 9.60 -9.46
C ARG A 166 -15.04 8.64 -8.95
N TYR A 167 -15.36 8.74 -7.67
CA TYR A 167 -16.46 7.98 -7.07
C TYR A 167 -17.74 8.17 -7.90
N SER A 168 -18.28 7.07 -8.42
CA SER A 168 -19.32 7.06 -9.46
C SER A 168 -20.36 5.98 -9.18
N ASP A 169 -21.60 6.44 -8.99
CA ASP A 169 -22.79 5.62 -8.85
C ASP A 169 -23.27 5.14 -10.22
N ALA A 170 -23.20 6.00 -11.24
CA ALA A 170 -23.46 5.65 -12.62
C ALA A 170 -22.66 4.43 -13.09
N GLY A 171 -21.38 4.32 -12.70
CA GLY A 171 -20.55 3.16 -13.02
C GLY A 171 -21.02 1.86 -12.36
N TYR A 172 -21.54 1.93 -11.13
CA TYR A 172 -22.08 0.75 -10.45
C TYR A 172 -23.47 0.36 -10.93
N GLU A 173 -24.28 1.31 -11.38
CA GLU A 173 -25.53 1.02 -12.10
C GLU A 173 -25.26 0.17 -13.35
N VAL A 174 -24.24 0.54 -14.14
CA VAL A 174 -23.79 -0.24 -15.32
C VAL A 174 -23.35 -1.65 -14.91
N LEU A 175 -22.61 -1.80 -13.81
CA LEU A 175 -22.22 -3.13 -13.31
C LEU A 175 -23.44 -3.98 -12.89
N GLY A 176 -24.49 -3.35 -12.37
CA GLY A 176 -25.76 -4.02 -12.08
C GLY A 176 -26.42 -4.59 -13.33
N GLU A 177 -26.50 -3.79 -14.40
CA GLU A 177 -27.01 -4.26 -15.71
C GLU A 177 -26.13 -5.34 -16.32
N LEU A 178 -24.81 -5.24 -16.15
CA LEU A 178 -23.87 -6.24 -16.65
C LEU A 178 -24.12 -7.60 -15.99
N VAL A 179 -24.30 -7.63 -14.66
CA VAL A 179 -24.68 -8.86 -13.95
C VAL A 179 -26.01 -9.40 -14.50
N GLY A 180 -27.02 -8.53 -14.64
CA GLY A 180 -28.32 -8.88 -15.21
C GLY A 180 -28.22 -9.57 -16.57
N LYS A 181 -27.45 -8.96 -17.47
CA LYS A 181 -27.27 -9.42 -18.84
C LYS A 181 -26.49 -10.72 -18.92
N VAL A 182 -25.37 -10.82 -18.21
CA VAL A 182 -24.46 -11.98 -18.28
C VAL A 182 -25.04 -13.20 -17.56
N ALA A 183 -25.70 -12.98 -16.41
CA ALA A 183 -26.28 -14.08 -15.64
C ALA A 183 -27.66 -14.53 -16.15
N GLY A 184 -28.32 -13.73 -17.00
CA GLY A 184 -29.68 -13.99 -17.46
C GLY A 184 -30.74 -13.85 -16.36
N MET A 185 -30.42 -13.18 -15.25
CA MET A 185 -31.33 -12.89 -14.14
C MET A 185 -30.96 -11.58 -13.45
N PRO A 186 -31.93 -10.84 -12.88
CA PRO A 186 -31.68 -9.57 -12.18
C PRO A 186 -30.61 -9.66 -11.08
N LEU A 187 -29.95 -8.52 -10.79
CA LEU A 187 -28.90 -8.43 -9.78
C LEU A 187 -29.34 -8.92 -8.39
N ASP A 188 -30.56 -8.58 -7.98
CA ASP A 188 -31.09 -8.97 -6.67
C ASP A 188 -31.29 -10.49 -6.57
N GLU A 189 -31.88 -11.12 -7.58
CA GLU A 189 -31.99 -12.58 -7.66
C GLU A 189 -30.63 -13.27 -7.69
N PHE A 190 -29.68 -12.72 -8.46
CA PHE A 190 -28.33 -13.28 -8.54
C PHE A 190 -27.62 -13.18 -7.18
N ALA A 191 -27.66 -12.01 -6.53
CA ALA A 191 -27.01 -11.79 -5.25
C ALA A 191 -27.66 -12.64 -4.13
N GLU A 192 -28.99 -12.77 -4.13
CA GLU A 192 -29.74 -13.64 -3.23
C GLU A 192 -29.22 -15.07 -3.31
N LYS A 193 -29.25 -15.66 -4.51
CA LYS A 193 -28.90 -17.07 -4.76
C LYS A 193 -27.42 -17.38 -4.57
N ASN A 194 -26.53 -16.44 -4.92
CA ASN A 194 -25.10 -16.71 -5.00
C ASN A 194 -24.30 -16.11 -3.83
N VAL A 195 -24.89 -15.22 -3.03
CA VAL A 195 -24.23 -14.55 -1.91
C VAL A 195 -25.05 -14.68 -0.62
N PHE A 196 -26.31 -14.25 -0.61
CA PHE A 196 -27.05 -14.09 0.65
C PHE A 196 -27.56 -15.42 1.22
N GLU A 197 -28.27 -16.23 0.42
CA GLU A 197 -28.76 -17.55 0.86
C GLU A 197 -27.60 -18.48 1.28
N PRO A 198 -26.50 -18.61 0.51
CA PRO A 198 -25.42 -19.52 0.90
C PRO A 198 -24.68 -19.08 2.18
N LEU A 199 -24.67 -17.77 2.47
CA LEU A 199 -24.10 -17.22 3.70
C LEU A 199 -25.10 -17.23 4.87
N GLY A 200 -26.37 -17.55 4.63
CA GLY A 200 -27.43 -17.46 5.65
C GLY A 200 -27.70 -16.02 6.07
N MET A 201 -27.63 -15.07 5.13
CA MET A 201 -27.95 -13.66 5.34
C MET A 201 -29.46 -13.43 5.11
N THR A 202 -30.27 -13.90 6.05
CA THR A 202 -31.74 -14.01 5.90
C THR A 202 -32.51 -12.71 6.05
N ASP A 203 -31.85 -11.62 6.44
CA ASP A 203 -32.44 -10.28 6.53
C ASP A 203 -31.75 -9.32 5.54
N THR A 204 -31.05 -9.85 4.54
CA THR A 204 -30.37 -9.07 3.51
C THR A 204 -31.02 -9.24 2.16
N HIS A 205 -31.78 -8.24 1.73
CA HIS A 205 -32.51 -8.28 0.48
C HIS A 205 -32.55 -6.91 -0.18
N PHE A 206 -32.69 -6.90 -1.50
CA PHE A 206 -33.32 -5.76 -2.16
C PHE A 206 -34.83 -5.83 -1.92
N ARG A 207 -35.51 -4.67 -1.86
CA ARG A 207 -36.98 -4.59 -1.73
C ARG A 207 -37.52 -5.46 -0.56
N PRO A 208 -37.17 -5.17 0.71
CA PRO A 208 -37.53 -6.03 1.85
C PRO A 208 -39.04 -6.14 2.14
N LEU A 209 -39.86 -5.30 1.50
CA LEU A 209 -41.33 -5.31 1.61
C LEU A 209 -41.97 -5.93 0.36
N ALA A 210 -42.95 -6.81 0.56
CA ALA A 210 -43.82 -7.39 -0.48
C ALA A 210 -44.53 -6.36 -1.35
N THR A 211 -44.95 -5.31 -0.67
CA THR A 211 -45.87 -4.30 -1.15
C THR A 211 -45.21 -2.98 -0.85
N SER A 212 -44.32 -2.53 -1.73
CA SER A 212 -44.21 -1.09 -1.85
C SER A 212 -45.60 -0.63 -2.29
N ARG A 213 -46.28 0.15 -1.44
CA ARG A 213 -47.65 0.69 -1.64
C ARG A 213 -47.77 1.61 -2.89
N PHE A 214 -46.81 1.55 -3.81
CA PHE A 214 -46.80 2.34 -5.04
C PHE A 214 -45.98 1.67 -6.15
N LEU A 215 -44.75 1.20 -5.88
CA LEU A 215 -43.89 0.59 -6.91
C LEU A 215 -44.39 -0.81 -7.33
N GLY A 216 -44.86 -1.62 -6.38
CA GLY A 216 -45.39 -2.96 -6.63
C GLY A 216 -46.67 -2.94 -7.47
N GLU A 217 -47.54 -1.96 -7.26
CA GLU A 217 -48.75 -1.75 -8.07
C GLU A 217 -48.44 -1.17 -9.46
N ARG A 218 -47.46 -0.25 -9.59
CA ARG A 218 -47.05 0.31 -10.88
C ARG A 218 -46.29 -0.69 -11.76
N MET A 219 -45.62 -1.66 -11.17
CA MET A 219 -44.74 -2.64 -11.86
C MET A 219 -45.26 -4.09 -11.82
N GLY A 220 -46.43 -4.34 -11.23
CA GLY A 220 -47.05 -5.67 -11.21
C GLY A 220 -46.32 -6.74 -10.37
N LEU A 221 -45.64 -6.35 -9.29
CA LEU A 221 -44.87 -7.27 -8.44
C LEU A 221 -45.75 -7.83 -7.31
N THR A 222 -45.91 -9.16 -7.25
CA THR A 222 -46.87 -9.87 -6.37
C THR A 222 -46.18 -10.85 -5.39
N ASP A 223 -45.15 -10.40 -4.67
CA ASP A 223 -44.42 -11.28 -3.75
C ASP A 223 -44.79 -11.08 -2.27
N ALA A 224 -44.50 -12.06 -1.41
CA ALA A 224 -44.76 -12.01 0.04
C ALA A 224 -43.66 -11.27 0.83
N SER A 225 -44.03 -10.61 1.94
CA SER A 225 -43.13 -9.66 2.63
C SER A 225 -42.03 -10.44 3.33
N ARG A 226 -40.76 -10.16 3.00
CA ARG A 226 -39.63 -10.87 3.58
C ARG A 226 -39.27 -10.34 4.98
N THR A 227 -39.46 -9.04 5.22
CA THR A 227 -39.16 -8.41 6.50
C THR A 227 -40.38 -7.68 7.07
N PRO A 228 -40.71 -7.85 8.37
CA PRO A 228 -41.71 -7.03 9.05
C PRO A 228 -41.33 -5.54 9.05
N LEU A 229 -42.27 -4.66 8.66
CA LEU A 229 -42.04 -3.20 8.63
C LEU A 229 -41.52 -2.65 9.97
N SER A 230 -41.98 -3.21 11.09
CA SER A 230 -41.56 -2.84 12.45
C SER A 230 -40.07 -3.06 12.72
N ARG A 231 -39.39 -3.94 11.97
CA ARG A 231 -37.95 -4.19 12.08
C ARG A 231 -37.13 -3.22 11.22
N ILE A 232 -37.73 -2.52 10.26
CA ILE A 232 -37.01 -1.66 9.32
C ILE A 232 -36.88 -0.24 9.89
N ALA A 233 -35.70 0.37 9.81
CA ALA A 233 -35.50 1.78 10.16
C ALA A 233 -35.99 2.70 9.01
N PRO A 234 -36.76 3.77 9.29
CA PRO A 234 -37.06 4.80 8.30
C PRO A 234 -35.82 5.63 7.96
N THR A 235 -35.77 6.20 6.75
CA THR A 235 -34.66 7.06 6.29
C THR A 235 -35.05 8.54 6.29
N GLU A 236 -35.77 9.02 5.28
CA GLU A 236 -36.15 10.42 5.10
C GLU A 236 -37.63 10.58 4.77
N ARG A 237 -38.15 11.82 4.79
CA ARG A 237 -39.48 12.12 4.28
C ARG A 237 -39.44 12.41 2.78
N ARG A 238 -40.35 11.78 2.05
CA ARG A 238 -40.64 12.07 0.64
C ARG A 238 -42.16 12.11 0.48
N ASP A 239 -42.72 13.16 -0.11
CA ASP A 239 -44.17 13.32 -0.31
C ASP A 239 -44.99 13.06 0.97
N ASP A 240 -44.60 13.71 2.07
CA ASP A 240 -45.22 13.61 3.41
C ASP A 240 -45.24 12.23 4.09
N ARG A 241 -44.57 11.22 3.51
CA ARG A 241 -44.38 9.90 4.13
C ARG A 241 -42.91 9.66 4.47
N TRP A 242 -42.67 8.89 5.53
CA TRP A 242 -41.35 8.34 5.82
C TRP A 242 -41.05 7.20 4.87
N LEU A 243 -39.92 7.27 4.17
CA LEU A 243 -39.40 6.14 3.43
C LEU A 243 -38.94 5.07 4.44
N ARG A 244 -39.57 3.89 4.37
CA ARG A 244 -39.31 2.76 5.27
C ARG A 244 -39.49 1.47 4.49
N GLY A 245 -38.41 0.74 4.26
CA GLY A 245 -38.40 -0.47 3.40
C GLY A 245 -38.42 -0.17 1.89
N GLU A 246 -38.29 1.10 1.51
CA GLU A 246 -38.04 1.57 0.14
C GLU A 246 -36.70 2.28 0.12
N VAL A 247 -35.93 2.08 -0.96
CA VAL A 247 -34.60 2.68 -1.09
C VAL A 247 -34.68 4.20 -1.06
N HIS A 248 -33.78 4.83 -0.30
CA HIS A 248 -33.73 6.28 -0.21
C HIS A 248 -33.17 6.93 -1.49
N ASP A 249 -32.24 6.25 -2.17
CA ASP A 249 -31.54 6.79 -3.32
C ASP A 249 -32.54 7.01 -4.45
N PRO A 250 -32.69 8.24 -4.96
CA PRO A 250 -33.75 8.57 -5.91
C PRO A 250 -33.56 7.85 -7.26
N ARG A 251 -32.32 7.52 -7.65
CA ARG A 251 -32.00 6.83 -8.90
C ARG A 251 -32.34 5.35 -8.81
N ALA A 252 -31.91 4.70 -7.74
CA ALA A 252 -32.29 3.31 -7.43
C ALA A 252 -33.80 3.17 -7.25
N PHE A 253 -34.45 4.14 -6.60
CA PHE A 253 -35.91 4.19 -6.46
C PHE A 253 -36.60 4.24 -7.82
N ALA A 254 -36.13 5.11 -8.73
CA ALA A 254 -36.72 5.28 -10.05
C ALA A 254 -36.59 4.05 -10.96
N VAL A 255 -35.60 3.18 -10.75
CA VAL A 255 -35.42 1.92 -11.51
C VAL A 255 -36.00 0.69 -10.82
N GLY A 256 -36.90 0.87 -9.84
CA GLY A 256 -37.60 -0.26 -9.22
C GLY A 256 -37.01 -0.73 -7.89
N GLY A 257 -36.01 -0.04 -7.33
CA GLY A 257 -35.35 -0.37 -6.06
C GLY A 257 -34.20 -1.37 -6.17
N VAL A 258 -33.87 -1.84 -7.38
CA VAL A 258 -32.74 -2.75 -7.65
C VAL A 258 -31.74 -2.05 -8.58
N ALA A 259 -30.65 -1.56 -7.99
CA ALA A 259 -29.56 -0.93 -8.73
C ALA A 259 -28.21 -1.35 -8.16
N GLY A 260 -27.14 -1.27 -8.97
CA GLY A 260 -25.83 -1.72 -8.52
C GLY A 260 -25.15 -0.79 -7.51
N HIS A 261 -25.60 0.46 -7.39
CA HIS A 261 -25.01 1.44 -6.49
C HIS A 261 -25.70 1.56 -5.13
N ALA A 262 -26.97 1.16 -5.02
CA ALA A 262 -27.83 1.29 -3.83
C ALA A 262 -29.07 0.35 -3.92
N GLY A 263 -29.85 0.23 -2.83
CA GLY A 263 -31.10 -0.53 -2.79
C GLY A 263 -31.08 -1.79 -1.93
N LEU A 264 -29.92 -2.12 -1.36
CA LEU A 264 -29.79 -3.23 -0.43
C LEU A 264 -30.22 -2.82 0.97
N PHE A 265 -30.92 -3.72 1.65
CA PHE A 265 -31.25 -3.62 3.06
C PHE A 265 -30.56 -4.75 3.81
N SER A 266 -30.10 -4.51 5.04
CA SER A 266 -29.40 -5.53 5.83
C SER A 266 -29.38 -5.24 7.33
N THR A 267 -28.93 -6.22 8.12
CA THR A 267 -28.67 -6.13 9.56
C THR A 267 -27.16 -6.16 9.83
N ALA A 268 -26.75 -5.77 11.04
CA ALA A 268 -25.33 -5.86 11.42
C ALA A 268 -24.82 -7.31 11.44
N ASP A 269 -25.68 -8.27 11.79
CA ASP A 269 -25.32 -9.69 11.87
C ASP A 269 -25.10 -10.31 10.48
N ASP A 270 -25.93 -9.96 9.51
CA ASP A 270 -25.76 -10.46 8.16
C ASP A 270 -24.51 -9.89 7.50
N LEU A 271 -24.27 -8.58 7.66
CA LEU A 271 -23.02 -7.99 7.19
C LEU A 271 -21.81 -8.57 7.92
N SER A 272 -21.93 -8.95 9.19
CA SER A 272 -20.86 -9.69 9.90
C SER A 272 -20.56 -11.04 9.24
N ARG A 273 -21.56 -11.78 8.75
CA ARG A 273 -21.35 -13.04 8.00
C ARG A 273 -20.59 -12.77 6.70
N TYR A 274 -20.96 -11.74 5.96
CA TYR A 274 -20.23 -11.31 4.76
C TYR A 274 -18.78 -10.92 5.08
N CYS A 275 -18.56 -10.11 6.13
CA CYS A 275 -17.21 -9.72 6.54
C CYS A 275 -16.33 -10.93 6.89
N ARG A 276 -16.90 -11.91 7.62
CA ARG A 276 -16.21 -13.17 7.94
C ARG A 276 -15.87 -13.98 6.71
N MET A 277 -16.78 -14.07 5.74
CA MET A 277 -16.52 -14.74 4.46
C MET A 277 -15.32 -14.11 3.73
N ILE A 278 -15.28 -12.78 3.63
CA ILE A 278 -14.16 -12.07 2.99
C ILE A 278 -12.85 -12.31 3.76
N LEU A 279 -12.83 -12.11 5.08
CA LEU A 279 -11.63 -12.27 5.90
C LEU A 279 -11.12 -13.72 5.97
N ALA A 280 -11.99 -14.70 5.74
CA ALA A 280 -11.64 -16.12 5.69
C ALA A 280 -11.34 -16.63 4.26
N GLY A 281 -10.99 -15.73 3.32
CA GLY A 281 -10.55 -16.10 1.97
C GLY A 281 -11.68 -16.69 1.12
N GLY A 282 -12.89 -16.13 1.26
CA GLY A 282 -14.04 -16.43 0.41
C GLY A 282 -14.94 -17.54 0.94
N ARG A 283 -14.78 -17.95 2.21
CA ARG A 283 -15.49 -19.08 2.81
C ARG A 283 -16.11 -18.71 4.15
N LEU A 284 -17.33 -19.16 4.41
CA LEU A 284 -17.95 -19.16 5.72
C LEU A 284 -18.42 -20.58 6.06
N GLY A 285 -17.84 -21.19 7.10
CA GLY A 285 -18.11 -22.60 7.42
C GLY A 285 -17.77 -23.52 6.24
N LYS A 286 -18.74 -24.28 5.73
CA LYS A 286 -18.57 -25.15 4.56
C LYS A 286 -18.86 -24.45 3.23
N THR A 287 -19.48 -23.27 3.25
CA THR A 287 -19.88 -22.54 2.05
C THR A 287 -18.72 -21.71 1.51
N ARG A 288 -18.42 -21.84 0.22
CA ARG A 288 -17.49 -20.98 -0.52
C ARG A 288 -18.26 -20.10 -1.50
N ILE A 289 -18.04 -18.80 -1.42
CA ILE A 289 -18.62 -17.79 -2.33
C ILE A 289 -17.59 -17.39 -3.39
N LEU A 290 -16.35 -17.15 -2.96
CA LEU A 290 -15.22 -16.82 -3.82
C LEU A 290 -14.02 -17.73 -3.49
N SER A 291 -13.15 -17.95 -4.46
CA SER A 291 -11.85 -18.57 -4.20
C SER A 291 -10.95 -17.63 -3.37
N PRO A 292 -9.89 -18.16 -2.72
CA PRO A 292 -8.93 -17.31 -2.03
C PRO A 292 -8.28 -16.27 -2.95
N LEU A 293 -7.96 -16.63 -4.19
CA LEU A 293 -7.41 -15.70 -5.19
C LEU A 293 -8.44 -14.68 -5.67
N GLY A 294 -9.73 -15.05 -5.74
CA GLY A 294 -10.80 -14.10 -6.06
C GLY A 294 -10.96 -13.05 -4.97
N VAL A 295 -10.94 -13.45 -3.70
CA VAL A 295 -10.95 -12.50 -2.57
C VAL A 295 -9.69 -11.65 -2.57
N GLU A 296 -8.51 -12.23 -2.80
CA GLU A 296 -7.27 -11.49 -2.90
C GLU A 296 -7.35 -10.45 -4.03
N ALA A 297 -7.79 -10.84 -5.23
CA ALA A 297 -7.99 -9.92 -6.34
C ALA A 297 -9.01 -8.83 -6.00
N MET A 298 -10.11 -9.18 -5.33
CA MET A 298 -11.16 -8.24 -4.96
C MET A 298 -10.67 -7.19 -3.95
N THR A 299 -9.83 -7.60 -3.00
CA THR A 299 -9.43 -6.78 -1.83
C THR A 299 -8.04 -6.17 -1.94
N ARG A 300 -7.22 -6.59 -2.91
CA ARG A 300 -5.86 -6.08 -3.12
C ARG A 300 -5.86 -4.57 -3.41
N PRO A 301 -5.17 -3.76 -2.59
CA PRO A 301 -4.95 -2.35 -2.88
C PRO A 301 -4.28 -2.15 -4.23
N ARG A 302 -4.82 -1.25 -5.03
CA ARG A 302 -4.28 -0.85 -6.33
C ARG A 302 -3.96 0.63 -6.31
N PHE A 303 -2.75 0.95 -6.75
CA PHE A 303 -2.27 2.30 -6.98
C PHE A 303 -2.28 2.56 -8.48
N PHE A 304 -2.74 3.74 -8.88
CA PHE A 304 -2.94 4.10 -10.29
C PHE A 304 -2.23 5.41 -10.66
N GLY A 305 -1.22 5.82 -9.89
CA GLY A 305 -0.48 7.06 -10.12
C GLY A 305 -1.10 8.31 -9.48
N ASP A 306 -2.23 8.20 -8.80
CA ASP A 306 -2.79 9.24 -7.91
C ASP A 306 -2.73 8.77 -6.45
N GLU A 307 -2.88 9.70 -5.50
CA GLU A 307 -2.86 9.39 -4.06
C GLU A 307 -4.02 8.48 -3.60
N SER A 308 -4.93 8.08 -4.51
CA SER A 308 -6.12 7.28 -4.21
C SER A 308 -5.85 5.77 -4.36
N LEU A 309 -5.92 5.04 -3.24
CA LEU A 309 -5.89 3.57 -3.24
C LEU A 309 -7.31 2.99 -3.26
N ARG A 310 -7.56 2.09 -4.21
CA ARG A 310 -8.82 1.35 -4.35
C ARG A 310 -8.57 -0.14 -4.54
N ALA A 311 -9.56 -0.97 -4.24
CA ALA A 311 -9.63 -2.35 -4.71
C ALA A 311 -10.92 -2.55 -5.51
N LEU A 312 -11.17 -3.76 -6.03
CA LEU A 312 -12.37 -4.04 -6.82
C LEU A 312 -13.58 -4.06 -5.89
N GLY A 313 -14.46 -3.06 -5.94
CA GLY A 313 -15.57 -2.95 -4.98
C GLY A 313 -15.29 -2.08 -3.76
N TRP A 314 -14.03 -1.85 -3.41
CA TRP A 314 -13.66 -1.36 -2.08
C TRP A 314 -12.84 -0.08 -2.09
N ASP A 315 -13.08 0.74 -1.06
CA ASP A 315 -12.24 1.86 -0.70
C ASP A 315 -11.08 1.39 0.18
N VAL A 316 -9.88 1.92 -0.01
CA VAL A 316 -8.68 1.55 0.76
C VAL A 316 -8.04 2.77 1.40
N ALA A 317 -7.70 3.76 0.58
CA ALA A 317 -7.20 5.05 1.04
C ALA A 317 -7.52 6.13 -0.01
N THR A 318 -8.72 6.66 0.04
CA THR A 318 -9.15 7.85 -0.70
C THR A 318 -9.68 8.91 0.25
N ALA A 319 -10.11 10.05 -0.28
CA ALA A 319 -10.77 11.09 0.51
C ALA A 319 -12.04 10.58 1.25
N TYR A 320 -12.63 9.45 0.81
CA TYR A 320 -13.81 8.83 1.41
C TYR A 320 -13.48 7.85 2.55
N SER A 321 -12.20 7.52 2.78
CA SER A 321 -11.78 6.50 3.76
C SER A 321 -11.78 6.97 5.21
N ARG A 322 -12.45 8.08 5.56
CA ARG A 322 -12.48 8.60 6.94
C ARG A 322 -13.06 7.61 7.94
N ASN A 323 -13.95 6.71 7.50
CA ASN A 323 -14.50 5.64 8.34
C ASN A 323 -13.48 4.54 8.71
N ARG A 324 -12.28 4.53 8.10
CA ARG A 324 -11.13 3.74 8.57
C ARG A 324 -10.71 4.12 9.98
N GLY A 325 -10.87 5.39 10.35
CA GLY A 325 -10.23 5.95 11.52
C GLY A 325 -8.71 6.08 11.36
N ASP A 326 -8.05 6.41 12.46
CA ASP A 326 -6.63 6.81 12.45
C ASP A 326 -5.67 5.63 12.60
N LEU A 327 -6.16 4.49 13.06
CA LEU A 327 -5.31 3.37 13.51
C LEU A 327 -5.33 2.13 12.61
N PHE A 328 -6.39 1.91 11.83
CA PHE A 328 -6.37 0.82 10.85
C PHE A 328 -5.39 1.15 9.70
N PRO A 329 -4.58 0.20 9.24
CA PRO A 329 -3.52 0.48 8.28
C PRO A 329 -4.07 0.72 6.86
N PRO A 330 -3.31 1.37 5.96
CA PRO A 330 -3.66 1.50 4.54
C PRO A 330 -3.81 0.17 3.74
N GLY A 331 -3.62 -1.00 4.36
CA GLY A 331 -3.95 -2.31 3.79
C GLY A 331 -5.33 -2.86 4.21
N SER A 332 -6.02 -2.15 5.11
CA SER A 332 -7.43 -2.38 5.42
C SER A 332 -8.32 -1.67 4.41
N PHE A 333 -9.57 -2.10 4.29
CA PHE A 333 -10.49 -1.60 3.27
C PHE A 333 -11.92 -1.56 3.78
N GLY A 334 -12.78 -0.79 3.12
CA GLY A 334 -14.16 -0.68 3.51
C GLY A 334 -14.98 0.19 2.57
N HIS A 335 -16.15 0.57 3.04
CA HIS A 335 -17.07 1.42 2.29
C HIS A 335 -18.07 2.10 3.24
N THR A 336 -18.61 3.25 2.84
CA THR A 336 -19.68 3.97 3.55
C THR A 336 -20.99 3.95 2.78
N GLY A 337 -22.14 4.03 3.45
CA GLY A 337 -23.45 4.30 2.85
C GLY A 337 -23.96 5.69 3.22
N PHE A 338 -24.65 6.36 2.31
CA PHE A 338 -25.16 7.74 2.53
C PHE A 338 -26.17 7.82 3.70
N THR A 339 -26.91 6.74 3.97
CA THR A 339 -27.88 6.62 5.08
C THR A 339 -27.29 6.63 6.48
N GLY A 340 -25.97 6.56 6.66
CA GLY A 340 -25.36 6.48 8.00
C GLY A 340 -24.65 5.16 8.29
N THR A 341 -24.64 4.23 7.33
CA THR A 341 -23.99 2.91 7.44
C THR A 341 -22.51 2.90 7.01
N SER A 342 -21.71 1.96 7.52
CA SER A 342 -20.36 1.68 7.02
C SER A 342 -19.87 0.28 7.38
N LEU A 343 -18.97 -0.22 6.54
CA LEU A 343 -18.18 -1.42 6.78
C LEU A 343 -16.69 -1.07 6.69
N TRP A 344 -15.90 -1.63 7.59
CA TRP A 344 -14.44 -1.58 7.50
C TRP A 344 -13.84 -2.91 7.94
N LEU A 345 -12.89 -3.43 7.18
CA LEU A 345 -12.27 -4.74 7.37
C LEU A 345 -10.75 -4.60 7.29
N ASP A 346 -10.06 -5.25 8.22
CA ASP A 346 -8.61 -5.34 8.24
C ASP A 346 -8.19 -6.81 8.18
N PRO A 347 -7.78 -7.29 6.99
CA PRO A 347 -7.30 -8.67 6.80
C PRO A 347 -6.12 -9.00 7.68
N SER A 348 -5.30 -7.99 8.02
CA SER A 348 -4.12 -8.23 8.81
C SER A 348 -4.48 -8.69 10.22
N SER A 349 -5.33 -7.97 10.93
CA SER A 349 -5.77 -8.38 12.26
C SER A 349 -6.92 -9.39 12.28
N GLY A 350 -7.56 -9.60 11.12
CA GLY A 350 -8.82 -10.33 11.00
C GLY A 350 -10.00 -9.57 11.61
N THR A 351 -9.88 -8.26 11.82
CA THR A 351 -10.90 -7.41 12.46
C THR A 351 -11.86 -6.84 11.42
N TYR A 352 -13.12 -6.66 11.80
CA TYR A 352 -14.09 -5.90 11.03
C TYR A 352 -15.01 -5.09 11.94
N VAL A 353 -15.48 -3.97 11.41
CA VAL A 353 -16.40 -3.04 12.06
C VAL A 353 -17.60 -2.86 11.15
N VAL A 354 -18.79 -3.09 11.71
CA VAL A 354 -20.09 -2.81 11.11
C VAL A 354 -20.74 -1.71 11.94
N PHE A 355 -21.04 -0.58 11.31
CA PHE A 355 -21.74 0.54 11.93
C PHE A 355 -22.98 0.84 11.09
N LEU A 356 -24.18 0.62 11.62
CA LEU A 356 -25.43 0.88 10.92
C LEU A 356 -26.24 1.94 11.66
N SER A 357 -26.71 2.93 10.92
CA SER A 357 -27.55 4.00 11.42
C SER A 357 -28.46 4.50 10.30
N SER A 358 -29.46 5.32 10.66
CA SER A 358 -30.28 6.08 9.74
C SER A 358 -30.11 7.57 10.01
N ARG A 359 -28.96 8.13 9.60
CA ARG A 359 -28.57 9.53 9.87
C ARG A 359 -29.53 10.55 9.25
N LEU A 360 -30.27 10.15 8.21
CA LEU A 360 -31.22 11.02 7.53
C LEU A 360 -32.51 11.20 8.33
N HIS A 361 -32.78 10.31 9.30
CA HIS A 361 -33.97 10.42 10.13
C HIS A 361 -33.70 11.32 11.34
N PRO A 362 -34.54 12.32 11.66
CA PRO A 362 -35.79 12.67 10.97
C PRO A 362 -35.67 13.74 9.88
N ASP A 363 -34.69 14.63 9.94
CA ASP A 363 -34.73 15.88 9.19
C ASP A 363 -33.68 15.99 8.09
N GLY A 364 -32.97 14.90 7.81
CA GLY A 364 -31.91 14.82 6.80
C GLY A 364 -30.57 15.42 7.24
N LYS A 365 -30.47 15.99 8.46
CA LYS A 365 -29.31 16.79 8.88
C LYS A 365 -28.21 16.01 9.60
N GLY A 366 -28.47 14.78 10.03
CA GLY A 366 -27.52 14.00 10.83
C GLY A 366 -26.20 13.72 10.08
N ASP A 367 -25.06 13.81 10.77
CA ASP A 367 -23.73 13.52 10.23
C ASP A 367 -22.92 12.59 11.15
N VAL A 368 -22.65 11.38 10.64
CA VAL A 368 -21.91 10.32 11.34
C VAL A 368 -20.51 10.11 10.78
N GLY A 369 -20.03 10.97 9.88
CA GLY A 369 -18.73 10.81 9.21
C GLY A 369 -17.57 10.68 10.20
N ARG A 370 -17.52 11.58 11.20
CA ARG A 370 -16.54 11.54 12.28
C ARG A 370 -16.76 10.35 13.21
N LEU A 371 -18.00 10.09 13.59
CA LEU A 371 -18.35 9.00 14.52
C LEU A 371 -17.89 7.63 14.01
N ARG A 372 -18.09 7.33 12.72
CA ARG A 372 -17.63 6.07 12.11
C ARG A 372 -16.12 5.88 12.27
N GLY A 373 -15.34 6.95 12.03
CA GLY A 373 -13.89 6.93 12.19
C GLY A 373 -13.46 6.75 13.66
N ILE A 374 -14.17 7.37 14.60
CA ILE A 374 -13.94 7.18 16.04
C ILE A 374 -14.20 5.72 16.44
N VAL A 375 -15.32 5.14 16.02
CA VAL A 375 -15.67 3.74 16.32
C VAL A 375 -14.60 2.79 15.76
N SER A 376 -14.16 2.97 14.52
CA SER A 376 -13.08 2.18 13.93
C SER A 376 -11.74 2.37 14.65
N THR A 377 -11.43 3.59 15.08
CA THR A 377 -10.21 3.90 15.86
C THR A 377 -10.22 3.18 17.21
N ILE A 378 -11.35 3.22 17.93
CA ILE A 378 -11.51 2.51 19.21
C ILE A 378 -11.39 1.00 18.99
N ALA A 379 -12.02 0.46 17.95
CA ALA A 379 -11.94 -0.95 17.60
C ALA A 379 -10.49 -1.38 17.30
N ALA A 380 -9.75 -0.62 16.49
CA ALA A 380 -8.35 -0.89 16.19
C ALA A 380 -7.45 -0.81 17.43
N ALA A 381 -7.65 0.20 18.29
CA ALA A 381 -6.89 0.38 19.52
C ALA A 381 -7.06 -0.78 20.51
N ALA A 382 -8.30 -1.27 20.66
CA ALA A 382 -8.64 -2.32 21.61
C ALA A 382 -8.07 -3.71 21.26
N ILE A 383 -7.58 -3.92 20.03
CA ILE A 383 -7.14 -5.23 19.51
C ILE A 383 -5.59 -5.30 19.38
N GLY A 384 -4.88 -4.32 19.93
CA GLY A 384 -3.49 -3.93 19.63
C GLY A 384 -2.34 -4.94 19.82
N ASP A 385 -2.54 -6.10 20.48
CA ASP A 385 -1.43 -7.04 20.74
C ASP A 385 -1.19 -8.05 19.58
N ASP A 386 -2.22 -8.40 18.81
CA ASP A 386 -2.10 -9.36 17.70
C ASP A 386 -2.02 -8.70 16.32
N THR A 387 -2.58 -7.50 16.17
CA THR A 387 -2.62 -6.72 14.92
C THR A 387 -1.22 -6.43 14.39
N ARG A 388 -0.27 -6.10 15.28
CA ARG A 388 1.14 -5.85 14.91
C ARG A 388 1.79 -7.09 14.27
N ARG A 389 1.53 -8.28 14.83
CA ARG A 389 2.12 -9.54 14.37
C ARG A 389 1.53 -10.02 13.04
N ALA A 390 0.28 -9.69 12.78
CA ALA A 390 -0.46 -10.15 11.62
C ALA A 390 -0.43 -9.15 10.44
N ALA A 391 -0.32 -7.84 10.71
CA ALA A 391 0.07 -6.81 9.73
C ALA A 391 1.46 -7.08 9.13
N ARG A 392 2.41 -7.47 9.96
CA ARG A 392 3.75 -7.91 9.52
C ARG A 392 3.72 -9.16 8.63
N ARG A 393 2.77 -10.08 8.85
CA ARG A 393 2.64 -11.33 8.07
C ARG A 393 1.94 -11.13 6.72
N LEU A 394 1.02 -10.16 6.60
CA LEU A 394 0.30 -9.91 5.36
C LEU A 394 1.12 -9.08 4.37
N SER A 395 1.86 -8.07 4.86
CA SER A 395 2.84 -7.33 4.05
C SER A 395 3.95 -8.23 3.50
N ALA A 396 4.30 -9.30 4.22
CA ALA A 396 5.30 -10.28 3.78
C ALA A 396 4.81 -11.26 2.69
N ARG A 397 3.52 -11.29 2.34
CA ARG A 397 2.93 -12.38 1.53
C ARG A 397 2.55 -12.04 0.10
N LEU A 398 2.56 -10.78 -0.32
CA LEU A 398 2.32 -10.40 -1.72
C LEU A 398 3.23 -9.23 -2.09
N PRO A 399 4.25 -9.42 -2.96
CA PRO A 399 4.98 -8.29 -3.49
C PRO A 399 4.02 -7.52 -4.40
N ILE A 400 3.41 -6.45 -3.88
CA ILE A 400 2.84 -5.41 -4.74
C ILE A 400 4.05 -4.74 -5.39
N ARG A 401 4.54 -5.33 -6.49
CA ARG A 401 5.53 -4.67 -7.34
C ARG A 401 4.86 -3.40 -7.87
N ARG A 402 5.27 -2.26 -7.35
CA ARG A 402 4.88 -0.97 -7.91
C ARG A 402 5.67 -0.76 -9.19
N GLU A 403 5.11 -0.01 -10.13
CA GLU A 403 5.87 0.41 -11.32
C GLU A 403 6.64 1.68 -10.99
N VAL A 404 7.82 1.53 -10.38
CA VAL A 404 8.72 2.66 -10.16
C VAL A 404 9.55 2.89 -11.42
N LEU A 405 9.67 4.15 -11.82
CA LEU A 405 10.60 4.59 -12.87
C LEU A 405 11.78 5.29 -12.22
N ALA A 406 13.00 4.82 -12.52
CA ALA A 406 14.23 5.48 -12.09
C ALA A 406 14.40 6.82 -12.81
N GLY A 407 15.30 7.69 -12.33
CA GLY A 407 15.54 8.99 -12.95
C GLY A 407 15.91 8.89 -14.44
N VAL A 408 16.61 7.84 -14.85
CA VAL A 408 16.92 7.57 -16.27
C VAL A 408 15.68 7.25 -17.10
N ASP A 409 14.73 6.49 -16.56
CA ASP A 409 13.47 6.17 -17.22
C ASP A 409 12.59 7.43 -17.35
N VAL A 410 12.52 8.23 -16.29
CA VAL A 410 11.77 9.50 -16.28
C VAL A 410 12.39 10.48 -17.27
N LEU A 411 13.72 10.56 -17.36
CA LEU A 411 14.43 11.39 -18.33
C LEU A 411 14.12 10.97 -19.77
N ALA A 412 14.13 9.66 -20.06
CA ALA A 412 13.80 9.14 -21.38
C ALA A 412 12.33 9.41 -21.74
N ALA A 413 11.41 9.20 -20.80
CA ALA A 413 9.97 9.45 -20.99
C ALA A 413 9.64 10.95 -21.21
N ASP A 414 10.45 11.85 -20.66
CA ASP A 414 10.38 13.31 -20.86
C ASP A 414 10.97 13.75 -22.23
N GLY A 415 11.51 12.83 -23.02
CA GLY A 415 12.14 13.13 -24.29
C GLY A 415 13.49 13.84 -24.12
N PHE A 416 14.20 13.57 -23.00
CA PHE A 416 15.51 14.15 -22.66
C PHE A 416 15.52 15.69 -22.57
N ARG A 417 14.36 16.34 -22.46
CA ARG A 417 14.20 17.80 -22.38
C ARG A 417 15.06 18.40 -21.29
N GLN A 418 15.28 17.68 -20.19
CA GLN A 418 16.11 18.15 -19.08
C GLN A 418 17.60 18.28 -19.41
N LEU A 419 18.07 17.58 -20.45
CA LEU A 419 19.45 17.60 -20.95
C LEU A 419 19.56 18.15 -22.38
N ALA A 420 18.46 18.63 -22.97
CA ALA A 420 18.41 19.02 -24.38
C ALA A 420 19.50 20.04 -24.75
N GLY A 421 20.19 19.79 -25.85
CA GLY A 421 21.29 20.62 -26.36
C GLY A 421 22.58 20.64 -25.54
N LYS A 422 22.68 19.86 -24.45
CA LYS A 422 23.84 19.90 -23.53
C LYS A 422 24.93 18.88 -23.90
N ARG A 423 26.19 19.31 -23.74
CA ARG A 423 27.37 18.45 -23.64
C ARG A 423 27.51 17.95 -22.20
N ILE A 424 27.46 16.64 -22.00
CA ILE A 424 27.38 16.04 -20.66
C ILE A 424 28.52 15.07 -20.37
N GLY A 425 28.96 15.06 -19.11
CA GLY A 425 29.73 13.96 -18.54
C GLY A 425 28.84 13.09 -17.66
N LEU A 426 29.04 11.77 -17.63
CA LEU A 426 28.22 10.83 -16.85
C LEU A 426 29.06 10.12 -15.79
N VAL A 427 28.65 10.23 -14.53
CA VAL A 427 29.14 9.42 -13.41
C VAL A 427 28.18 8.25 -13.22
N THR A 428 28.64 7.03 -13.50
CA THR A 428 27.80 5.82 -13.43
C THR A 428 28.62 4.55 -13.18
N ASN A 429 27.94 3.42 -13.04
CA ASN A 429 28.51 2.07 -13.02
C ASN A 429 27.46 1.05 -13.56
N ALA A 430 27.64 -0.25 -13.31
CA ALA A 430 26.74 -1.28 -13.84
C ALA A 430 25.28 -1.14 -13.35
N THR A 431 25.06 -0.44 -12.25
CA THR A 431 23.72 -0.18 -11.68
C THR A 431 22.97 0.94 -12.37
N GLY A 432 23.67 1.78 -13.15
CA GLY A 432 23.08 2.78 -14.02
C GLY A 432 22.35 2.10 -15.18
N ARG A 433 21.14 1.62 -14.91
CA ARG A 433 20.26 0.96 -15.88
C ARG A 433 18.84 1.51 -15.85
N ALA A 434 18.24 1.52 -17.02
CA ALA A 434 16.83 1.75 -17.25
C ALA A 434 16.04 0.45 -17.09
N ARG A 435 14.72 0.56 -16.94
CA ARG A 435 13.79 -0.56 -16.75
C ARG A 435 13.76 -1.53 -17.93
N ASP A 436 14.09 -1.07 -19.14
CA ASP A 436 14.20 -1.91 -20.33
C ASP A 436 15.52 -2.69 -20.42
N GLY A 437 16.39 -2.59 -19.41
CA GLY A 437 17.65 -3.30 -19.29
C GLY A 437 18.85 -2.56 -19.89
N ARG A 438 18.64 -1.48 -20.65
CA ARG A 438 19.74 -0.67 -21.18
C ARG A 438 20.49 0.05 -20.06
N SER A 439 21.81 0.15 -20.21
CA SER A 439 22.63 1.02 -19.38
C SER A 439 22.31 2.49 -19.63
N THR A 440 22.57 3.34 -18.65
CA THR A 440 22.41 4.80 -18.78
C THR A 440 23.35 5.37 -19.83
N ILE A 441 24.50 4.72 -20.05
CA ILE A 441 25.40 5.03 -21.17
C ILE A 441 24.67 4.85 -22.50
N GLU A 442 24.03 3.70 -22.72
CA GLU A 442 23.27 3.41 -23.94
C GLU A 442 22.05 4.34 -24.10
N VAL A 443 21.34 4.62 -23.01
CA VAL A 443 20.17 5.53 -23.03
C VAL A 443 20.60 6.95 -23.43
N LEU A 444 21.70 7.47 -22.89
CA LEU A 444 22.19 8.81 -23.22
C LEU A 444 22.95 8.89 -24.55
N ALA A 445 23.39 7.75 -25.10
CA ALA A 445 23.99 7.64 -26.42
C ALA A 445 22.98 7.31 -27.55
N SER A 446 21.71 7.11 -27.20
CA SER A 446 20.62 6.72 -28.10
C SER A 446 20.31 7.76 -29.18
N GLU A 447 19.57 7.34 -30.22
CA GLU A 447 19.14 8.25 -31.30
C GLU A 447 18.18 9.31 -30.77
N GLU A 448 17.31 8.97 -29.83
CA GLU A 448 16.35 9.87 -29.21
C GLU A 448 17.07 10.97 -28.41
N ALA A 449 18.09 10.61 -27.63
CA ALA A 449 18.92 11.58 -26.90
C ALA A 449 19.66 12.51 -27.87
N ARG A 450 20.20 11.98 -28.96
CA ARG A 450 20.88 12.77 -30.01
C ARG A 450 19.93 13.72 -30.72
N LYS A 451 18.69 13.30 -31.02
CA LYS A 451 17.63 14.16 -31.60
C LYS A 451 17.27 15.32 -30.67
N ALA A 452 17.29 15.09 -29.35
CA ALA A 452 17.14 16.15 -28.35
C ALA A 452 18.41 17.02 -28.19
N GLY A 453 19.48 16.75 -28.95
CA GLY A 453 20.73 17.50 -28.91
C GLY A 453 21.66 17.15 -27.73
N VAL A 454 21.40 16.06 -27.01
CA VAL A 454 22.26 15.58 -25.92
C VAL A 454 23.56 15.02 -26.51
N LYS A 455 24.70 15.47 -25.97
CA LYS A 455 26.04 15.03 -26.40
C LYS A 455 26.81 14.45 -25.20
N LEU A 456 26.82 13.13 -25.06
CA LEU A 456 27.65 12.44 -24.07
C LEU A 456 29.12 12.47 -24.52
N VAL A 457 30.01 13.04 -23.71
CA VAL A 457 31.42 13.29 -24.11
C VAL A 457 32.47 12.71 -23.16
N ARG A 458 32.09 12.32 -21.94
CA ARG A 458 33.02 11.72 -20.96
C ARG A 458 32.28 10.84 -19.97
N LEU A 459 32.94 9.78 -19.51
CA LEU A 459 32.43 8.87 -18.50
C LEU A 459 33.32 8.94 -17.24
N PHE A 460 32.71 8.71 -16.10
CA PHE A 460 33.37 8.63 -14.81
C PHE A 460 32.86 7.41 -14.06
N SER A 461 33.76 6.63 -13.47
CA SER A 461 33.41 5.44 -12.68
C SER A 461 33.76 5.65 -11.20
N PRO A 462 32.89 5.24 -10.26
CA PRO A 462 33.19 5.27 -8.83
C PRO A 462 34.05 4.05 -8.41
N GLU A 463 34.10 3.78 -7.10
CA GLU A 463 34.62 2.52 -6.57
C GLU A 463 33.99 1.30 -7.27
N HIS A 464 34.81 0.27 -7.50
CA HIS A 464 34.49 -0.95 -8.27
C HIS A 464 34.42 -0.77 -9.80
N GLY A 465 34.66 0.44 -10.31
CA GLY A 465 34.73 0.70 -11.75
C GLY A 465 33.37 0.73 -12.45
N ILE A 466 33.41 0.84 -13.78
CA ILE A 466 32.19 1.02 -14.59
C ILE A 466 31.29 -0.22 -14.61
N LEU A 467 31.87 -1.41 -14.41
CA LEU A 467 31.15 -2.70 -14.39
C LEU A 467 30.81 -3.21 -12.98
N SER A 468 31.21 -2.49 -11.92
CA SER A 468 30.95 -2.86 -10.52
C SER A 468 31.52 -4.22 -10.08
N ASP A 469 32.52 -4.75 -10.79
CA ASP A 469 33.04 -6.11 -10.61
C ASP A 469 34.46 -6.18 -10.01
N SER A 470 35.14 -5.04 -9.84
CA SER A 470 36.49 -4.99 -9.29
C SER A 470 36.52 -4.76 -7.79
N GLU A 471 37.28 -5.59 -7.05
CA GLU A 471 37.68 -5.31 -5.66
C GLU A 471 38.99 -4.49 -5.58
N ALA A 472 39.72 -4.39 -6.69
CA ALA A 472 40.96 -3.64 -6.79
C ALA A 472 40.73 -2.21 -7.30
N LYS A 473 41.76 -1.37 -7.17
CA LYS A 473 41.81 -0.06 -7.82
C LYS A 473 41.64 -0.24 -9.34
N VAL A 474 40.82 0.61 -9.94
CA VAL A 474 40.53 0.60 -11.37
C VAL A 474 41.19 1.82 -12.00
N GLU A 475 42.00 1.63 -13.03
CA GLU A 475 42.63 2.72 -13.80
C GLU A 475 41.65 3.32 -14.82
N ASP A 476 42.07 4.41 -15.46
CA ASP A 476 41.34 5.00 -16.57
C ASP A 476 41.21 4.02 -17.74
N GLN A 477 40.05 4.06 -18.40
CA GLN A 477 39.70 3.11 -19.46
C GLN A 477 39.06 3.82 -20.66
N VAL A 478 38.74 3.06 -21.69
CA VAL A 478 37.92 3.51 -22.82
C VAL A 478 36.70 2.61 -22.90
N ASP A 479 35.52 3.21 -22.95
CA ASP A 479 34.27 2.47 -23.04
C ASP A 479 34.20 1.73 -24.39
N PRO A 480 33.96 0.41 -24.40
CA PRO A 480 33.98 -0.37 -25.63
C PRO A 480 32.84 0.01 -26.60
N THR A 481 31.72 0.49 -26.07
CA THR A 481 30.50 0.80 -26.84
C THR A 481 30.57 2.20 -27.47
N THR A 482 30.87 3.21 -26.66
CA THR A 482 30.86 4.62 -27.07
C THR A 482 32.23 5.14 -27.50
N ARG A 483 33.31 4.40 -27.19
CA ARG A 483 34.72 4.83 -27.37
C ARG A 483 35.10 6.07 -26.56
N LEU A 484 34.27 6.46 -25.59
CA LEU A 484 34.54 7.60 -24.73
C LEU A 484 35.57 7.23 -23.64
N PRO A 485 36.41 8.17 -23.21
CA PRO A 485 37.29 7.96 -22.07
C PRO A 485 36.47 7.82 -20.78
N ILE A 486 36.85 6.84 -19.95
CA ILE A 486 36.34 6.60 -18.60
C ILE A 486 37.42 7.05 -17.62
N ARG A 487 37.10 8.05 -16.81
CA ARG A 487 37.95 8.52 -15.70
C ARG A 487 37.57 7.77 -14.41
N SER A 488 38.53 7.11 -13.79
CA SER A 488 38.31 6.51 -12.47
C SER A 488 38.28 7.58 -11.39
N LEU A 489 37.25 7.55 -10.54
CA LEU A 489 37.10 8.40 -9.35
C LEU A 489 37.40 7.60 -8.07
N TYR A 490 38.28 6.61 -8.16
CA TYR A 490 38.69 5.79 -7.03
C TYR A 490 40.20 5.51 -7.04
N GLY A 491 40.80 5.42 -5.85
CA GLY A 491 42.25 5.28 -5.67
C GLY A 491 42.89 6.55 -5.12
N GLU A 492 43.97 7.02 -5.78
CA GLU A 492 44.69 8.24 -5.38
C GLU A 492 43.87 9.50 -5.69
N GLU A 493 43.16 9.50 -6.81
CA GLU A 493 42.28 10.58 -7.23
C GLU A 493 40.81 10.15 -7.11
N ARG A 494 40.10 10.75 -6.14
CA ARG A 494 38.70 10.40 -5.81
C ARG A 494 37.70 11.48 -6.23
N ARG A 495 38.15 12.40 -7.07
CA ARG A 495 37.44 13.62 -7.46
C ARG A 495 37.68 13.87 -8.96
N PRO A 496 36.70 14.40 -9.71
CA PRO A 496 36.95 14.89 -11.06
C PRO A 496 38.00 16.00 -11.03
N ARG A 497 38.96 16.01 -11.95
CA ARG A 497 39.90 17.15 -12.07
C ARG A 497 39.19 18.33 -12.75
N ALA A 498 39.71 19.55 -12.56
CA ALA A 498 39.19 20.74 -13.24
C ALA A 498 39.12 20.57 -14.77
N GLY A 499 40.16 20.01 -15.40
CA GLY A 499 40.17 19.72 -16.83
C GLY A 499 39.26 18.56 -17.26
N ASP A 500 38.73 17.77 -16.32
CA ASP A 500 37.73 16.74 -16.62
C ASP A 500 36.32 17.30 -16.74
N VAL A 501 36.05 18.44 -16.09
CA VAL A 501 34.73 19.09 -16.07
C VAL A 501 34.66 20.30 -17.01
N GLU A 502 35.80 20.79 -17.48
CA GLU A 502 35.90 21.90 -18.42
C GLU A 502 35.17 21.61 -19.75
N GLY A 503 34.35 22.57 -20.20
CA GLY A 503 33.59 22.46 -21.45
C GLY A 503 32.38 21.54 -21.41
N LEU A 504 31.97 21.07 -20.21
CA LEU A 504 30.70 20.40 -19.98
C LEU A 504 29.60 21.42 -19.65
N ASP A 505 28.40 21.22 -20.20
CA ASP A 505 27.20 22.00 -19.89
C ASP A 505 26.41 21.43 -18.71
N ALA A 506 26.69 20.17 -18.33
CA ALA A 506 26.23 19.51 -17.11
C ALA A 506 27.03 18.23 -16.82
N LEU A 507 27.09 17.86 -15.55
CA LEU A 507 27.45 16.50 -15.12
C LEU A 507 26.18 15.74 -14.75
N VAL A 508 26.09 14.47 -15.13
CA VAL A 508 24.98 13.59 -14.81
C VAL A 508 25.47 12.55 -13.82
N PHE A 509 24.73 12.30 -12.74
CA PHE A 509 25.03 11.26 -11.76
C PHE A 509 23.91 10.21 -11.77
N ASP A 510 24.26 8.95 -12.00
CA ASP A 510 23.31 7.83 -11.98
C ASP A 510 23.97 6.54 -11.45
N VAL A 511 23.84 6.31 -10.15
CA VAL A 511 24.42 5.17 -9.42
C VAL A 511 23.45 4.72 -8.33
N GLN A 512 23.21 3.42 -8.22
CA GLN A 512 22.45 2.82 -7.12
C GLN A 512 23.32 2.70 -5.87
N ASP A 513 22.92 3.36 -4.79
CA ASP A 513 23.52 3.23 -3.45
C ASP A 513 22.82 2.12 -2.63
N VAL A 514 23.25 1.89 -1.38
CA VAL A 514 22.73 0.88 -0.45
C VAL A 514 22.07 1.46 0.81
N GLY A 515 22.06 2.78 0.99
CA GLY A 515 21.41 3.45 2.14
C GLY A 515 22.26 3.52 3.42
N ALA A 516 23.57 3.28 3.30
CA ALA A 516 24.50 3.28 4.44
C ALA A 516 25.63 4.30 4.27
N ARG A 517 25.91 5.09 5.31
CA ARG A 517 26.86 6.22 5.29
C ARG A 517 28.27 5.87 4.83
N PHE A 518 28.72 4.65 5.12
CA PHE A 518 30.06 4.18 4.78
C PHE A 518 30.14 3.43 3.45
N TYR A 519 29.05 3.39 2.69
CA TYR A 519 29.09 3.01 1.28
C TYR A 519 29.50 4.24 0.44
N THR A 520 30.60 4.15 -0.29
CA THR A 520 31.36 5.33 -0.73
C THR A 520 30.75 6.08 -1.92
N TYR A 521 29.68 5.58 -2.54
CA TYR A 521 29.06 6.26 -3.68
C TYR A 521 28.48 7.62 -3.32
N ILE A 522 28.00 7.78 -2.09
CA ILE A 522 27.58 9.09 -1.58
C ILE A 522 28.76 10.06 -1.35
N ALA A 523 29.98 9.56 -1.16
CA ALA A 523 31.20 10.39 -1.09
C ALA A 523 31.66 10.83 -2.48
N THR A 524 31.51 9.94 -3.48
CA THR A 524 31.70 10.30 -4.89
C THR A 524 30.71 11.36 -5.31
N LEU A 525 29.42 11.21 -4.98
CA LEU A 525 28.40 12.23 -5.23
C LEU A 525 28.78 13.58 -4.63
N ARG A 526 29.16 13.62 -3.35
CA ARG A 526 29.63 14.86 -2.69
C ARG A 526 30.80 15.49 -3.44
N SER A 527 31.81 14.69 -3.80
CA SER A 527 33.01 15.16 -4.50
C SER A 527 32.67 15.74 -5.87
N VAL A 528 31.79 15.08 -6.63
CA VAL A 528 31.31 15.56 -7.93
C VAL A 528 30.60 16.90 -7.77
N LEU A 529 29.72 17.05 -6.78
CA LEU A 529 29.02 18.31 -6.50
C LEU A 529 30.00 19.46 -6.16
N GLU A 530 30.99 19.20 -5.30
CA GLU A 530 32.00 20.19 -4.91
C GLU A 530 32.85 20.66 -6.10
N GLU A 531 33.33 19.74 -6.94
CA GLU A 531 34.15 20.12 -8.11
C GLU A 531 33.32 20.78 -9.22
N ALA A 532 32.09 20.31 -9.45
CA ALA A 532 31.17 20.92 -10.41
C ALA A 532 30.80 22.36 -10.02
N ALA A 533 30.58 22.61 -8.72
CA ALA A 533 30.32 23.95 -8.20
C ALA A 533 31.49 24.92 -8.44
N LYS A 534 32.73 24.48 -8.22
CA LYS A 534 33.94 25.28 -8.53
C LYS A 534 34.04 25.64 -10.00
N ALA A 535 33.68 24.70 -10.88
CA ALA A 535 33.68 24.89 -12.33
C ALA A 535 32.41 25.59 -12.88
N ARG A 536 31.43 25.90 -12.02
CA ARG A 536 30.09 26.42 -12.40
C ARG A 536 29.35 25.53 -13.41
N VAL A 537 29.55 24.22 -13.30
CA VAL A 537 28.86 23.20 -14.11
C VAL A 537 27.71 22.64 -13.28
N PRO A 538 26.45 22.65 -13.77
CA PRO A 538 25.34 22.08 -13.03
C PRO A 538 25.42 20.56 -12.97
N VAL A 539 24.92 19.98 -11.87
CA VAL A 539 24.83 18.53 -11.70
C VAL A 539 23.38 18.09 -11.78
N VAL A 540 23.11 17.10 -12.64
CA VAL A 540 21.81 16.47 -12.82
C VAL A 540 21.87 15.07 -12.22
N VAL A 541 21.17 14.84 -11.12
CA VAL A 541 21.07 13.52 -10.48
C VAL A 541 19.87 12.80 -11.06
N LEU A 542 20.11 11.65 -11.71
CA LEU A 542 19.06 10.71 -12.08
C LEU A 542 18.77 9.89 -10.84
N ASP A 543 17.65 10.20 -10.18
CA ASP A 543 17.41 9.69 -8.84
C ASP A 543 17.15 8.18 -8.85
N ARG A 544 17.50 7.51 -7.74
CA ARG A 544 17.35 6.06 -7.53
C ARG A 544 16.77 5.76 -6.16
N PRO A 545 15.99 4.67 -5.99
CA PRO A 545 15.44 4.31 -4.67
C PRO A 545 16.54 4.12 -3.62
N ASP A 546 16.28 4.54 -2.38
CA ASP A 546 16.99 3.97 -1.23
C ASP A 546 16.53 2.51 -1.06
N PRO A 547 17.41 1.51 -1.20
CA PRO A 547 16.98 0.11 -1.25
C PRO A 547 16.50 -0.41 0.11
N ILE A 548 16.87 0.27 1.18
CA ILE A 548 16.45 0.00 2.55
C ILE A 548 15.53 1.11 3.06
N ARG A 549 14.62 1.59 2.19
CA ARG A 549 13.51 2.54 2.46
C ARG A 549 13.93 3.91 2.99
N GLY A 550 13.39 4.97 2.38
CA GLY A 550 13.57 6.36 2.84
C GLY A 550 12.75 6.76 4.07
N SER A 551 11.93 5.87 4.65
CA SER A 551 11.08 6.20 5.80
C SER A 551 11.77 5.99 7.16
N VAL A 552 12.99 5.43 7.19
CA VAL A 552 13.68 5.07 8.43
C VAL A 552 15.10 5.62 8.46
N VAL A 553 15.43 6.22 9.59
CA VAL A 553 16.74 6.81 9.89
C VAL A 553 17.27 6.15 11.16
N GLU A 554 18.56 5.77 11.18
CA GLU A 554 19.13 4.96 12.26
C GLU A 554 20.63 5.23 12.48
N GLY A 555 21.04 5.13 13.74
CA GLY A 555 22.44 5.28 14.15
C GLY A 555 22.85 6.72 14.42
N PRO A 556 24.01 6.93 15.07
CA PRO A 556 24.48 8.26 15.42
C PRO A 556 24.89 9.07 14.18
N LEU A 557 24.74 10.39 14.28
CA LEU A 557 25.39 11.32 13.35
C LEU A 557 26.90 11.15 13.43
N ALA A 558 27.58 11.44 12.32
CA ALA A 558 29.04 11.52 12.34
C ALA A 558 29.49 12.81 13.04
N ASP A 559 30.55 12.71 13.84
CA ASP A 559 31.22 13.89 14.39
C ASP A 559 31.89 14.68 13.26
N ALA A 560 31.68 16.01 13.25
CA ALA A 560 32.13 16.88 12.16
C ALA A 560 33.67 16.91 12.00
N ASP A 561 34.42 16.65 13.08
CA ASP A 561 35.88 16.57 13.09
C ASP A 561 36.42 15.20 12.65
N ARG A 562 35.54 14.21 12.41
CA ARG A 562 35.89 12.84 11.99
C ARG A 562 35.39 12.48 10.59
N LEU A 563 34.99 13.48 9.79
CA LEU A 563 34.57 13.24 8.41
C LEU A 563 35.74 12.70 7.58
N SER A 564 35.43 11.77 6.68
CA SER A 564 36.41 11.09 5.82
C SER A 564 35.72 10.61 4.53
N PHE A 565 36.44 9.90 3.67
CA PHE A 565 35.83 9.36 2.44
C PHE A 565 34.72 8.32 2.72
N THR A 566 34.81 7.56 3.82
CA THR A 566 33.76 6.63 4.26
C THR A 566 32.78 7.28 5.24
N VAL A 567 32.95 8.56 5.54
CA VAL A 567 32.05 9.35 6.40
C VAL A 567 31.92 10.73 5.78
N PRO A 568 31.25 10.84 4.62
CA PRO A 568 31.35 12.03 3.80
C PRO A 568 30.53 13.21 4.34
N HIS A 569 29.68 13.02 5.36
CA HIS A 569 28.87 14.11 5.92
C HIS A 569 28.34 13.76 7.32
N THR A 570 27.86 14.77 8.05
CA THR A 570 27.22 14.63 9.36
C THR A 570 25.80 14.07 9.23
N ILE A 571 25.68 12.84 8.72
CA ILE A 571 24.43 12.09 8.55
C ILE A 571 24.44 10.82 9.41
N PRO A 572 23.27 10.23 9.72
CA PRO A 572 23.17 8.96 10.44
C PRO A 572 23.80 7.80 9.67
N VAL A 573 24.02 6.66 10.34
CA VAL A 573 24.59 5.45 9.71
C VAL A 573 23.68 4.94 8.59
N ARG A 574 22.37 4.84 8.86
CA ARG A 574 21.31 4.67 7.86
C ARG A 574 20.57 5.98 7.75
N TYR A 575 20.78 6.68 6.64
CA TYR A 575 20.35 8.07 6.51
C TYR A 575 18.96 8.24 5.90
N GLY A 576 18.41 7.21 5.24
CA GLY A 576 17.02 7.17 4.77
C GLY A 576 16.70 8.22 3.71
N MET A 577 17.56 8.39 2.70
CA MET A 577 17.39 9.39 1.63
C MET A 577 17.75 8.78 0.28
N THR A 578 17.12 9.25 -0.80
CA THR A 578 17.59 8.90 -2.15
C THR A 578 18.90 9.65 -2.47
N PRO A 579 19.71 9.21 -3.46
CA PRO A 579 20.86 9.98 -3.92
C PRO A 579 20.49 11.41 -4.35
N GLY A 580 19.32 11.60 -4.95
CA GLY A 580 18.81 12.93 -5.31
C GLY A 580 18.51 13.80 -4.09
N GLU A 581 17.86 13.26 -3.08
CA GLU A 581 17.61 13.97 -1.81
C GLU A 581 18.92 14.33 -1.09
N LEU A 582 19.88 13.40 -1.09
CA LEU A 582 21.19 13.63 -0.48
C LEU A 582 22.00 14.69 -1.23
N ALA A 583 21.91 14.75 -2.57
CA ALA A 583 22.54 15.80 -3.36
C ALA A 583 21.99 17.20 -3.01
N LEU A 584 20.67 17.30 -2.80
CA LEU A 584 20.03 18.55 -2.36
C LEU A 584 20.45 18.94 -0.93
N LEU A 585 20.64 17.96 -0.04
CA LEU A 585 21.19 18.21 1.30
C LEU A 585 22.61 18.76 1.21
N TYR A 586 23.49 18.14 0.42
CA TYR A 586 24.87 18.58 0.23
C TYR A 586 24.96 19.97 -0.37
N ASP A 587 24.20 20.27 -1.43
CA ASP A 587 24.16 21.60 -2.04
C ASP A 587 23.81 22.69 -1.02
N LYS A 588 22.79 22.42 -0.18
CA LYS A 588 22.34 23.34 0.85
C LYS A 588 23.35 23.51 1.98
N GLU A 589 23.81 22.42 2.58
CA GLU A 589 24.64 22.46 3.79
C GLU A 589 26.10 22.83 3.52
N LEU A 590 26.62 22.47 2.34
CA LEU A 590 27.95 22.87 1.89
C LEU A 590 27.94 24.20 1.12
N ARG A 591 26.76 24.82 0.92
CA ARG A 591 26.56 26.12 0.25
C ARG A 591 27.16 26.15 -1.16
N LEU A 592 26.87 25.11 -1.95
CA LEU A 592 27.48 24.92 -3.28
C LEU A 592 26.85 25.78 -4.38
N GLY A 593 25.79 26.53 -4.08
CA GLY A 593 25.27 27.59 -4.95
C GLY A 593 24.03 27.24 -5.77
N GLY A 594 23.34 26.12 -5.51
CA GLY A 594 22.01 25.86 -6.09
C GLY A 594 22.05 25.26 -7.49
N HIS A 595 23.16 24.64 -7.90
CA HIS A 595 23.36 24.10 -9.24
C HIS A 595 22.99 22.62 -9.38
N VAL A 596 22.23 22.07 -8.41
CA VAL A 596 21.78 20.68 -8.42
C VAL A 596 20.36 20.57 -8.95
N LYS A 597 20.17 19.72 -9.95
CA LYS A 597 18.87 19.34 -10.48
C LYS A 597 18.65 17.85 -10.27
N VAL A 598 17.47 17.48 -9.76
CA VAL A 598 17.12 16.07 -9.54
C VAL A 598 16.03 15.68 -10.54
N VAL A 599 16.32 14.67 -11.36
CA VAL A 599 15.28 13.96 -12.11
C VAL A 599 14.67 12.94 -11.14
N ARG A 600 13.58 13.36 -10.49
CA ARG A 600 12.93 12.58 -9.44
C ARG A 600 12.39 11.25 -9.98
N LEU A 601 12.41 10.24 -9.12
CA LEU A 601 11.69 8.99 -9.31
C LEU A 601 10.20 9.23 -9.59
N SER A 602 9.60 8.39 -10.42
CA SER A 602 8.13 8.30 -10.55
C SER A 602 7.63 7.00 -9.91
N GLY A 603 6.51 7.06 -9.19
CA GLY A 603 5.89 5.89 -8.55
C GLY A 603 6.55 5.39 -7.25
N TRP A 604 7.74 5.89 -6.89
CA TRP A 604 8.41 5.53 -5.64
C TRP A 604 7.80 6.25 -4.43
N ALA A 605 7.64 5.52 -3.32
CA ALA A 605 7.26 6.07 -2.03
C ALA A 605 8.32 5.68 -1.00
N ARG A 606 8.56 6.58 -0.03
CA ARG A 606 9.64 6.41 0.98
C ARG A 606 9.57 5.11 1.77
N GLY A 607 8.38 4.53 1.93
CA GLY A 607 8.20 3.26 2.64
C GLY A 607 8.52 2.01 1.84
N LEU A 608 8.82 2.12 0.54
CA LEU A 608 9.09 0.97 -0.32
C LEU A 608 10.49 0.41 -0.10
N TRP A 609 10.56 -0.90 -0.04
CA TRP A 609 11.79 -1.67 -0.19
C TRP A 609 12.16 -1.81 -1.66
N TYR A 610 13.44 -2.06 -1.95
CA TYR A 610 13.92 -2.15 -3.34
C TYR A 610 13.15 -3.19 -4.18
N ASP A 611 12.92 -4.38 -3.63
CA ASP A 611 12.24 -5.48 -4.31
C ASP A 611 10.74 -5.22 -4.55
N GLU A 612 10.16 -4.22 -3.88
CA GLU A 612 8.79 -3.74 -4.10
C GLU A 612 8.70 -2.70 -5.22
N THR A 613 9.83 -2.16 -5.69
CA THR A 613 9.87 -1.15 -6.76
C THR A 613 9.69 -1.71 -8.17
N GLY A 614 9.83 -3.03 -8.33
CA GLY A 614 9.83 -3.69 -9.64
C GLY A 614 11.10 -3.46 -10.48
N LEU A 615 12.06 -2.66 -10.00
CA LEU A 615 13.36 -2.48 -10.63
C LEU A 615 14.26 -3.71 -10.43
N GLU A 616 15.10 -3.99 -11.41
CA GLU A 616 16.10 -5.06 -11.31
C GLU A 616 17.19 -4.68 -10.31
N TRP A 617 17.59 -5.64 -9.46
CA TRP A 617 18.76 -5.48 -8.60
C TRP A 617 20.00 -5.87 -9.39
N VAL A 618 20.85 -4.88 -9.68
CA VAL A 618 22.20 -5.10 -10.20
C VAL A 618 23.16 -4.84 -9.06
N ASN A 619 24.10 -5.76 -8.85
CA ASN A 619 25.06 -5.69 -7.76
C ASN A 619 25.85 -4.37 -7.82
N PRO A 620 25.69 -3.45 -6.85
CA PRO A 620 26.48 -2.23 -6.82
C PRO A 620 27.96 -2.51 -6.55
N SER A 621 28.31 -3.62 -5.91
CA SER A 621 29.70 -4.07 -5.73
C SER A 621 29.80 -5.60 -5.71
N PRO A 622 31.01 -6.18 -5.82
CA PRO A 622 31.19 -7.64 -5.85
C PRO A 622 30.66 -8.37 -4.61
N ASN A 623 30.51 -7.68 -3.47
CA ASN A 623 30.02 -8.24 -2.21
C ASN A 623 28.65 -7.69 -1.80
N MET A 624 27.99 -6.91 -2.64
CA MET A 624 26.62 -6.42 -2.41
C MET A 624 25.70 -7.02 -3.48
N ARG A 625 25.32 -8.26 -3.26
CA ARG A 625 24.68 -9.17 -4.21
C ARG A 625 23.18 -9.28 -4.03
N SER A 626 22.64 -8.78 -2.92
CA SER A 626 21.19 -8.81 -2.70
C SER A 626 20.67 -7.63 -1.86
N PRO A 627 19.37 -7.30 -1.98
CA PRO A 627 18.70 -6.38 -1.06
C PRO A 627 18.71 -6.85 0.41
N ALA A 628 18.83 -8.16 0.66
CA ALA A 628 18.95 -8.69 2.02
C ALA A 628 20.29 -8.30 2.64
N GLU A 629 21.37 -8.36 1.86
CA GLU A 629 22.70 -7.89 2.28
C GLU A 629 22.67 -6.38 2.55
N ALA A 630 22.03 -5.58 1.68
CA ALA A 630 21.85 -4.15 1.90
C ALA A 630 21.09 -3.85 3.20
N THR A 631 20.11 -4.69 3.55
CA THR A 631 19.35 -4.56 4.81
C THR A 631 20.23 -4.77 6.05
N LEU A 632 21.18 -5.71 5.99
CA LEU A 632 22.07 -6.03 7.12
C LEU A 632 23.29 -5.10 7.19
N TYR A 633 23.73 -4.58 6.04
CA TYR A 633 24.99 -3.85 5.89
C TYR A 633 25.18 -2.66 6.84
N PRO A 634 24.17 -1.81 7.17
CA PRO A 634 24.34 -0.74 8.14
C PRO A 634 24.83 -1.20 9.53
N GLY A 635 24.53 -2.45 9.90
CA GLY A 635 24.99 -3.06 11.14
C GLY A 635 26.26 -3.88 10.98
N ILE A 636 26.26 -4.81 10.01
CA ILE A 636 27.35 -5.77 9.84
C ILE A 636 28.61 -5.09 9.29
N GLY A 637 28.46 -4.08 8.44
CA GLY A 637 29.59 -3.31 7.90
C GLY A 637 30.37 -2.54 8.97
N LEU A 638 29.77 -2.22 10.12
CA LEU A 638 30.48 -1.60 11.26
C LEU A 638 31.55 -2.52 11.85
N LEU A 639 31.40 -3.84 11.69
CA LEU A 639 32.34 -4.83 12.23
C LEU A 639 33.52 -5.07 11.29
N GLU A 640 33.44 -4.59 10.05
CA GLU A 640 34.38 -4.88 8.96
C GLU A 640 35.80 -4.35 9.23
N THR A 641 35.92 -3.28 10.01
CA THR A 641 37.21 -2.66 10.39
C THR A 641 37.94 -3.43 11.50
N THR A 642 37.29 -4.42 12.12
CA THR A 642 37.85 -5.26 13.19
C THR A 642 38.53 -6.52 12.62
N ASN A 643 39.01 -7.43 13.48
CA ASN A 643 39.53 -8.73 13.05
C ASN A 643 38.45 -9.81 12.91
N LEU A 644 37.25 -9.44 12.46
CA LEU A 644 36.12 -10.34 12.22
C LEU A 644 35.89 -10.50 10.72
N SER A 645 35.71 -11.72 10.23
CA SER A 645 35.20 -11.91 8.87
C SER A 645 33.72 -11.56 8.86
N VAL A 646 33.31 -10.66 7.95
CA VAL A 646 31.91 -10.31 7.68
C VAL A 646 31.35 -11.08 6.47
N GLY A 647 31.96 -12.22 6.12
CA GLY A 647 31.48 -13.09 5.06
C GLY A 647 31.95 -12.75 3.65
N ARG A 648 32.80 -11.72 3.46
CA ARG A 648 33.49 -11.53 2.17
C ARG A 648 34.29 -12.77 1.81
N GLY A 649 34.33 -13.10 0.51
CA GLY A 649 34.91 -14.35 0.03
C GLY A 649 34.03 -15.59 0.27
N THR A 650 32.76 -15.42 0.64
CA THR A 650 31.76 -16.50 0.70
C THR A 650 30.62 -16.25 -0.29
N ASP A 651 29.66 -17.18 -0.38
CA ASP A 651 28.47 -17.01 -1.21
C ASP A 651 27.51 -15.94 -0.68
N THR A 652 27.55 -15.62 0.62
CA THR A 652 26.60 -14.73 1.31
C THR A 652 27.34 -13.70 2.18
N PRO A 653 28.08 -12.75 1.58
CA PRO A 653 28.73 -11.66 2.31
C PRO A 653 27.70 -10.87 3.13
N PHE A 654 28.10 -10.35 4.28
CA PHE A 654 27.27 -9.61 5.26
C PHE A 654 26.10 -10.39 5.89
N GLU A 655 25.74 -11.57 5.38
CA GLU A 655 24.78 -12.48 6.02
C GLU A 655 25.44 -13.45 7.01
N VAL A 656 26.77 -13.42 7.12
CA VAL A 656 27.53 -14.23 8.07
C VAL A 656 28.64 -13.42 8.73
N ILE A 657 28.96 -13.78 9.98
CA ILE A 657 30.19 -13.35 10.65
C ILE A 657 30.95 -14.54 11.21
N GLY A 658 32.27 -14.43 11.33
CA GLY A 658 33.07 -15.49 11.93
C GLY A 658 34.55 -15.16 12.07
N ALA A 659 35.23 -16.03 12.82
CA ALA A 659 36.69 -16.04 12.95
C ALA A 659 37.17 -17.43 13.38
N PRO A 660 38.46 -17.77 13.23
CA PRO A 660 39.01 -19.04 13.71
C PRO A 660 38.89 -19.24 15.22
N TRP A 661 38.91 -18.15 15.99
CA TRP A 661 38.79 -18.14 17.46
C TRP A 661 37.33 -18.13 17.97
N LEU A 662 36.35 -17.99 17.08
CA LEU A 662 34.95 -17.77 17.46
C LEU A 662 34.19 -19.09 17.57
N ASP A 663 33.56 -19.34 18.73
CA ASP A 663 32.56 -20.40 18.90
C ASP A 663 31.17 -19.87 18.49
N GLY A 664 30.68 -20.37 17.35
CA GLY A 664 29.40 -19.96 16.78
C GLY A 664 28.18 -20.33 17.63
N GLY A 665 28.26 -21.44 18.39
CA GLY A 665 27.18 -21.89 19.28
C GLY A 665 27.03 -20.95 20.47
N ARG A 666 28.14 -20.56 21.11
CA ARG A 666 28.15 -19.61 22.21
C ARG A 666 27.63 -18.23 21.80
N LEU A 667 28.09 -17.71 20.66
CA LEU A 667 27.63 -16.42 20.17
C LEU A 667 26.15 -16.45 19.79
N THR A 668 25.69 -17.50 19.10
CA THR A 668 24.27 -17.70 18.76
C THR A 668 23.39 -17.72 20.00
N ALA A 669 23.80 -18.41 21.07
CA ALA A 669 23.04 -18.49 22.30
C ALA A 669 22.84 -17.11 22.95
N VAL A 670 23.89 -16.30 23.02
CA VAL A 670 23.82 -14.93 23.56
C VAL A 670 22.93 -14.04 22.71
N LEU A 671 23.12 -14.03 21.38
CA LEU A 671 22.32 -13.19 20.47
C LEU A 671 20.84 -13.60 20.45
N SER A 672 20.55 -14.90 20.51
CA SER A 672 19.17 -15.40 20.56
C SER A 672 18.47 -15.01 21.85
N ALA A 673 19.19 -14.98 22.98
CA ALA A 673 18.64 -14.55 24.28
C ALA A 673 18.22 -13.07 24.29
N ARG A 674 18.82 -12.24 23.42
CA ARG A 674 18.50 -10.80 23.30
C ARG A 674 17.19 -10.52 22.57
N ARG A 675 16.60 -11.53 21.91
CA ARG A 675 15.30 -11.43 21.22
C ARG A 675 15.24 -10.25 20.24
N ILE A 676 16.32 -10.03 19.50
CA ILE A 676 16.42 -8.96 18.49
C ILE A 676 15.31 -9.17 17.45
N PRO A 677 14.40 -8.20 17.22
CA PRO A 677 13.29 -8.38 16.29
C PRO A 677 13.74 -8.60 14.85
N GLY A 678 13.03 -9.48 14.14
CA GLY A 678 13.15 -9.65 12.69
C GLY A 678 14.36 -10.40 12.19
N ILE A 679 15.10 -11.08 13.07
CA ILE A 679 16.30 -11.84 12.70
C ILE A 679 16.38 -13.16 13.48
N VAL A 680 16.94 -14.17 12.82
CA VAL A 680 17.30 -15.46 13.42
C VAL A 680 18.80 -15.69 13.25
N PHE A 681 19.41 -16.29 14.27
CA PHE A 681 20.83 -16.61 14.31
C PHE A 681 21.01 -18.13 14.23
N THR A 682 21.88 -18.58 13.32
CA THR A 682 22.21 -20.01 13.17
C THR A 682 23.72 -20.19 13.27
N PRO A 683 24.23 -21.09 14.13
CA PRO A 683 25.67 -21.33 14.22
C PRO A 683 26.15 -22.03 12.95
N ILE A 684 27.27 -21.59 12.41
CA ILE A 684 27.84 -22.14 11.18
C ILE A 684 29.35 -22.29 11.27
N HIS A 685 29.91 -23.03 10.32
CA HIS A 685 31.33 -22.96 9.98
C HIS A 685 31.46 -22.61 8.51
N PHE A 686 32.45 -21.81 8.17
CA PHE A 686 32.75 -21.46 6.78
C PHE A 686 34.24 -21.19 6.59
N ARG A 687 34.70 -21.16 5.35
CA ARG A 687 36.07 -20.83 4.95
C ARG A 687 36.00 -19.73 3.89
N PRO A 688 36.32 -18.46 4.21
CA PRO A 688 36.41 -17.40 3.21
C PRO A 688 37.43 -17.77 2.12
N ALA A 689 37.10 -17.56 0.85
CA ALA A 689 38.04 -17.71 -0.26
C ALA A 689 38.97 -16.50 -0.41
N ALA A 690 38.58 -15.34 0.13
CA ALA A 690 39.30 -14.07 0.06
C ALA A 690 39.02 -13.23 1.32
N SER A 691 39.71 -12.08 1.43
CA SER A 691 39.57 -11.14 2.56
C SER A 691 40.00 -11.74 3.92
N THR A 692 39.42 -11.24 5.02
CA THR A 692 39.77 -11.62 6.40
C THR A 692 39.60 -13.12 6.64
N TYR A 693 40.69 -13.78 7.07
CA TYR A 693 40.80 -15.23 7.29
C TYR A 693 40.64 -16.10 6.02
N ALA A 694 41.07 -15.60 4.86
CA ALA A 694 41.09 -16.38 3.62
C ALA A 694 41.78 -17.74 3.80
N GLY A 695 41.09 -18.82 3.40
CA GLY A 695 41.54 -20.21 3.50
C GLY A 695 41.39 -20.87 4.88
N GLU A 696 41.18 -20.08 5.94
CA GLU A 696 41.06 -20.56 7.32
C GLU A 696 39.62 -20.95 7.67
N ARG A 697 39.46 -21.97 8.53
CA ARG A 697 38.13 -22.38 9.02
C ARG A 697 37.69 -21.43 10.13
N CYS A 698 36.58 -20.73 9.89
CA CYS A 698 35.93 -19.87 10.86
C CYS A 698 34.74 -20.58 11.52
N GLY A 699 34.62 -20.48 12.84
CA GLY A 699 33.34 -20.64 13.53
C GLY A 699 32.58 -19.32 13.47
N GLY A 700 31.25 -19.38 13.36
CA GLY A 700 30.47 -18.23 12.97
C GLY A 700 28.99 -18.30 13.24
N VAL A 701 28.30 -17.22 12.86
CA VAL A 701 26.85 -17.08 12.93
C VAL A 701 26.34 -16.61 11.58
N ARG A 702 25.31 -17.29 11.06
CA ARG A 702 24.50 -16.84 9.93
C ARG A 702 23.30 -16.05 10.44
N PHE A 703 23.02 -14.95 9.76
CA PHE A 703 21.84 -14.12 9.95
C PHE A 703 20.77 -14.52 8.93
N THR A 704 19.54 -14.69 9.40
CA THR A 704 18.38 -14.85 8.51
C THR A 704 17.36 -13.79 8.87
N VAL A 705 17.16 -12.83 7.97
CA VAL A 705 16.14 -11.79 8.14
C VAL A 705 14.76 -12.46 8.01
N THR A 706 13.98 -12.42 9.09
CA THR A 706 12.63 -12.99 9.14
C THR A 706 11.53 -11.93 9.08
N ASP A 707 11.86 -10.68 9.42
CA ASP A 707 10.97 -9.52 9.31
C ASP A 707 11.85 -8.26 9.15
N ARG A 708 12.06 -7.85 7.91
CA ARG A 708 12.91 -6.69 7.57
C ARG A 708 12.34 -5.36 8.09
N ASP A 709 11.03 -5.28 8.31
CA ASP A 709 10.41 -4.06 8.82
C ASP A 709 10.66 -3.85 10.30
N ALA A 710 10.75 -4.95 11.06
CA ALA A 710 11.06 -4.95 12.48
C ALA A 710 12.56 -4.84 12.79
N LEU A 711 13.41 -5.19 11.84
CA LEU A 711 14.85 -5.21 12.04
C LEU A 711 15.44 -3.79 12.11
N VAL A 712 16.30 -3.59 13.11
CA VAL A 712 17.04 -2.35 13.39
C VAL A 712 18.54 -2.67 13.23
N PRO A 713 19.09 -2.63 12.00
CA PRO A 713 20.40 -3.20 11.68
C PRO A 713 21.59 -2.58 12.41
N VAL A 714 21.63 -1.26 12.63
CA VAL A 714 22.71 -0.62 13.42
C VAL A 714 22.69 -1.13 14.85
N THR A 715 21.49 -1.28 15.45
CA THR A 715 21.37 -1.90 16.78
C THR A 715 21.87 -3.34 16.76
N LEU A 716 21.54 -4.13 15.75
CA LEU A 716 22.08 -5.48 15.58
C LEU A 716 23.62 -5.49 15.57
N GLY A 717 24.27 -4.59 14.82
CA GLY A 717 25.73 -4.48 14.78
C GLY A 717 26.34 -4.17 16.15
N ILE A 718 25.74 -3.23 16.90
CA ILE A 718 26.15 -2.89 18.27
C ILE A 718 25.96 -4.08 19.21
N GLU A 719 24.83 -4.78 19.11
CA GLU A 719 24.59 -5.98 19.92
C GLU A 719 25.67 -7.03 19.64
N ILE A 720 25.97 -7.32 18.38
CA ILE A 720 27.06 -8.25 18.03
C ILE A 720 28.38 -7.80 18.66
N ALA A 721 28.76 -6.53 18.52
CA ALA A 721 29.98 -5.98 19.12
C ALA A 721 30.03 -6.16 20.65
N VAL A 722 28.93 -5.89 21.36
CA VAL A 722 28.83 -6.13 22.81
C VAL A 722 29.00 -7.61 23.13
N ALA A 723 28.36 -8.50 22.38
CA ALA A 723 28.48 -9.95 22.59
C ALA A 723 29.91 -10.44 22.35
N LEU A 724 30.58 -9.94 21.30
CA LEU A 724 31.98 -10.27 21.00
C LEU A 724 32.92 -9.77 22.09
N ARG A 725 32.75 -8.53 22.57
CA ARG A 725 33.51 -7.97 23.69
C ARG A 725 33.40 -8.84 24.94
N ASP A 726 32.19 -9.29 25.26
CA ASP A 726 31.93 -9.99 26.52
C ASP A 726 32.38 -11.47 26.45
N LEU A 727 32.22 -12.12 25.29
CA LEU A 727 32.60 -13.53 25.10
C LEU A 727 34.07 -13.72 24.76
N TYR A 728 34.67 -12.78 24.02
CA TYR A 728 36.02 -12.89 23.44
C TYR A 728 36.86 -11.61 23.69
N PRO A 729 37.00 -11.14 24.94
CA PRO A 729 37.67 -9.87 25.25
C PRO A 729 39.16 -9.84 24.90
N ALA A 730 39.81 -11.00 24.81
CA ALA A 730 41.23 -11.11 24.47
C ALA A 730 41.48 -11.29 22.96
N ASP A 731 40.52 -11.87 22.22
CA ASP A 731 40.69 -12.23 20.81
C ASP A 731 40.12 -11.15 19.85
N TRP A 732 39.04 -10.48 20.24
CA TRP A 732 38.40 -9.46 19.39
C TRP A 732 39.11 -8.10 19.51
N LYS A 733 39.70 -7.65 18.39
CA LYS A 733 40.40 -6.37 18.27
C LYS A 733 39.41 -5.22 18.08
N ARG A 734 38.88 -4.74 19.21
CA ARG A 734 37.81 -3.73 19.30
C ARG A 734 38.25 -2.29 19.05
N GLU A 735 39.56 -2.01 18.97
CA GLU A 735 40.10 -0.64 18.87
C GLU A 735 39.71 0.06 17.56
N LYS A 736 39.29 -0.72 16.56
CA LYS A 736 38.87 -0.25 15.25
C LYS A 736 37.34 -0.31 15.03
N PHE A 737 36.57 -0.70 16.04
CA PHE A 737 35.10 -0.73 15.97
C PHE A 737 34.52 0.68 16.06
#